data_AF-A0A498SFR6-F1
#
_entry.id   AF-A0A498SFR6-F1
#
_cell.length_a   1.000
_cell.length_b   1.000
_cell.length_c   1.000
_cell.angle_alpha   90.00
_cell.angle_beta   90.00
_cell.angle_gamma   90.00
#
_symmetry.space_group_name_H-M   'P 1'
#
loop_
_entity.id
_entity.type
_entity.pdbx_description
1 polymer ?
#
loop_
_entity_poly.entity_id
_entity_poly.type
_entity_poly.pdbx_seq_one_letter_code
_entity_poly.pdbx_strand_id
1 'polypeptide(L)'
;MAIIPYHGFPINDEIFPLGTLSQKTLNFDNKRWIPVIELNITDCSIDELKCLIAEAEKRRRFGSIRIWRLWGICQYGPENVSLVLEDIVYGSVADFVRTSLRPKDQQCKFAMQIADGLRNLEKYGFVHYRLSIDVCLLTYNYNVKIAIYGLSAGELYPTYVDLDSVDQCRWLPPECLPGSDGTPAPYNTSGMIYSFGIILWSMFHGGALPFEDEPAANIRNPQYRIQNPLYIEPELVPNEIRNENDYKWSEEWLENVPIDHFSFHDNRTFRLRYLINTKNFVPNGPIFFYTGNEGNIELFAQNTGLMWDLAPEFNAAVVFAEHRFYGKSQPFGKESYLTIRNLGYLSSEQALADFAFLIRHLKNNRLFNAQNSSVIAFGGSYGGMLAAWIRIKYPHLVEGSIASSAPVFWFTDMSDLVPEDAYNHIVKRSFVNSGCIEENVLNGWKALENLSLTVSGRAYLNHLFRLDKKSYLNNSDDWIMLREYLEDIFQSMAMVNYPYPSNYLAELPGWPVKVACKFFNSTKRTEEEYAQSMFGIMNLYYNYTGQKETFCIKPKVCKDSAYGALGDMFGWSWQSCTEMVMQQCSSGPPNDFFIKNCPFTVEGQESYCIDVFGKLGYTKPLMRPHWSILNYGHRYPTATNIVFSNGYLDPWSAGGWSLKSQIMGSLISIIVKDGAHHYDLRGKHQLDTNSVKKARKLEKLYIKRWLEHAKSK
;
A
#
# COMPACT_ATOMS: atom_id res chain seq x y z
N MET A 1 11.54 50.56 17.27
CA MET A 1 10.46 49.75 16.65
C MET A 1 9.15 50.24 17.23
N ALA A 2 8.15 50.52 16.40
CA ALA A 2 6.82 50.90 16.89
C ALA A 2 5.86 49.74 16.64
N ILE A 3 5.13 49.35 17.67
CA ILE A 3 4.23 48.21 17.69
C ILE A 3 2.78 48.73 17.67
N ILE A 4 1.98 48.33 16.67
CA ILE A 4 0.60 48.81 16.46
C ILE A 4 -0.39 47.64 16.69
N PRO A 5 -1.54 47.83 17.38
CA PRO A 5 -2.53 46.76 17.61
C PRO A 5 -3.26 46.32 16.33
N TYR A 6 -3.55 45.02 16.19
CA TYR A 6 -4.42 44.47 15.15
C TYR A 6 -5.49 43.57 15.79
N HIS A 7 -6.74 43.63 15.33
CA HIS A 7 -7.83 42.79 15.85
C HIS A 7 -7.86 41.44 15.12
N GLY A 8 -7.35 40.39 15.78
CA GLY A 8 -7.48 38.99 15.39
C GLY A 8 -8.05 38.15 16.53
N PHE A 9 -8.50 36.92 16.22
CA PHE A 9 -9.17 36.00 17.16
C PHE A 9 -8.32 35.73 18.42
N PRO A 10 -8.94 35.67 19.62
CA PRO A 10 -8.20 35.53 20.87
C PRO A 10 -7.56 34.15 21.00
N ILE A 11 -6.26 34.14 21.32
CA ILE A 11 -5.59 32.99 21.93
C ILE A 11 -6.20 32.84 23.34
N ASN A 12 -6.48 31.61 23.78
CA ASN A 12 -7.04 31.39 25.12
C ASN A 12 -6.06 31.90 26.20
N ASP A 13 -6.48 32.90 26.98
CA ASP A 13 -5.68 33.54 28.04
C ASP A 13 -5.24 32.55 29.14
N GLU A 14 -5.88 31.38 29.24
CA GLU A 14 -5.55 30.32 30.22
C GLU A 14 -4.25 29.56 29.89
N ILE A 15 -3.70 29.69 28.67
CA ILE A 15 -2.53 28.91 28.24
C ILE A 15 -1.20 29.58 28.64
N PHE A 16 -1.16 30.89 28.90
CA PHE A 16 0.08 31.64 29.15
C PHE A 16 0.05 32.45 30.45
N PRO A 17 0.31 31.84 31.61
CA PRO A 17 0.25 32.54 32.91
C PRO A 17 1.43 33.49 33.19
N LEU A 18 2.38 33.64 32.25
CA LEU A 18 3.54 34.52 32.40
C LEU A 18 3.21 36.01 32.18
N GLY A 19 2.10 36.32 31.50
CA GLY A 19 1.80 37.70 31.13
C GLY A 19 0.64 37.83 30.16
N THR A 20 0.42 39.05 29.66
CA THR A 20 -0.65 39.33 28.70
C THR A 20 -0.15 39.18 27.27
N LEU A 21 -0.87 38.39 26.46
CA LEU A 21 -0.59 38.24 25.04
C LEU A 21 -1.36 39.28 24.24
N SER A 22 -0.71 39.90 23.27
CA SER A 22 -1.38 40.76 22.31
C SER A 22 -0.82 40.57 20.90
N GLN A 23 -1.70 40.49 19.91
CA GLN A 23 -1.30 40.50 18.51
C GLN A 23 -0.93 41.91 18.07
N LYS A 24 0.21 42.00 17.40
CA LYS A 24 0.89 43.24 17.10
C LYS A 24 1.53 43.16 15.72
N THR A 25 1.89 44.31 15.16
CA THR A 25 2.71 44.35 13.94
C THR A 25 4.10 44.91 14.25
N LEU A 26 5.14 44.16 13.89
CA LEU A 26 6.53 44.57 13.98
C LEU A 26 6.95 45.23 12.67
N ASN A 27 7.34 46.50 12.74
CA ASN A 27 8.01 47.18 11.64
C ASN A 27 9.49 46.74 11.59
N PHE A 28 9.83 45.92 10.59
CA PHE A 28 11.18 45.38 10.40
C PHE A 28 12.08 46.36 9.62
N ASP A 29 11.52 47.04 8.62
CA ASP A 29 12.13 48.17 7.90
C ASP A 29 11.05 49.01 7.20
N ASN A 30 11.46 50.08 6.50
CA ASN A 30 10.58 51.04 5.81
C ASN A 30 9.56 50.41 4.84
N LYS A 31 9.69 49.12 4.46
CA LYS A 31 8.79 48.43 3.52
C LYS A 31 8.17 47.14 4.08
N ARG A 32 8.65 46.60 5.21
CA ARG A 32 8.25 45.28 5.73
C ARG A 32 7.64 45.36 7.12
N TRP A 33 6.37 44.97 7.19
CA TRP A 33 5.59 44.84 8.41
C TRP A 33 5.28 43.35 8.62
N ILE A 34 5.60 42.82 9.80
CA ILE A 34 5.46 41.40 10.11
C ILE A 34 4.49 41.25 11.27
N PRO A 35 3.44 40.41 11.17
CA PRO A 35 2.60 40.10 12.32
C PRO A 35 3.42 39.35 13.37
N VAL A 36 3.27 39.76 14.64
CA VAL A 36 3.98 39.19 15.79
C VAL A 36 3.03 39.09 16.97
N ILE A 37 3.39 38.24 17.92
CA ILE A 37 2.76 38.16 19.23
C ILE A 37 3.66 38.88 20.22
N GLU A 38 3.12 39.83 20.96
CA GLU A 38 3.78 40.48 22.09
C GLU A 38 3.29 39.83 23.38
N LEU A 39 4.19 39.18 24.13
CA LEU A 39 3.95 38.69 25.48
C LEU A 39 4.51 39.71 26.48
N ASN A 40 3.64 40.41 27.17
CA ASN A 40 3.99 41.43 28.17
C ASN A 40 3.99 40.82 29.57
N ILE A 41 5.16 40.85 30.21
CA ILE A 41 5.40 40.36 31.57
C ILE A 41 5.60 41.59 32.46
N THR A 42 4.72 41.77 33.44
CA THR A 42 4.81 42.84 34.46
C THR A 42 5.32 42.26 35.77
N ASP A 43 5.85 43.13 36.64
CA ASP A 43 6.28 42.78 38.01
C ASP A 43 7.41 41.72 38.06
N CYS A 44 8.30 41.72 37.06
CA CYS A 44 9.42 40.80 36.99
C CYS A 44 10.56 41.27 37.90
N SER A 45 11.01 40.42 38.84
CA SER A 45 12.17 40.74 39.67
C SER A 45 13.45 40.87 38.84
N ILE A 46 14.45 41.60 39.36
CA ILE A 46 15.73 41.82 38.67
C ILE A 46 16.43 40.49 38.30
N ASP A 47 16.27 39.45 39.12
CA ASP A 47 16.90 38.16 38.88
C ASP A 47 16.12 37.31 37.87
N GLU A 48 14.78 37.36 37.88
CA GLU A 48 13.94 36.77 36.84
C GLU A 48 14.20 37.41 35.49
N LEU A 49 14.36 38.74 35.45
CA LEU A 49 14.70 39.50 34.26
C LEU A 49 16.04 39.06 33.65
N LYS A 50 17.07 38.90 34.49
CA LYS A 50 18.39 38.41 34.03
C LYS A 50 18.30 36.99 33.48
N CYS A 51 17.55 36.11 34.15
CA CYS A 51 17.31 34.75 33.68
C CYS A 51 16.58 34.74 32.34
N LEU A 52 15.56 35.59 32.18
CA LEU A 52 14.78 35.75 30.94
C LEU A 52 15.64 36.19 29.77
N ILE A 53 16.46 37.22 29.96
CA ILE A 53 17.36 37.74 28.93
C ILE A 53 18.42 36.69 28.56
N ALA A 54 19.07 36.08 29.56
CA ALA A 54 20.09 35.06 29.31
C ALA A 54 19.53 33.84 28.55
N GLU A 55 18.30 33.45 28.85
CA GLU A 55 17.66 32.30 28.23
C GLU A 55 17.24 32.62 26.78
N ALA A 56 16.74 33.82 26.52
CA ALA A 56 16.48 34.30 25.17
C ALA A 56 17.75 34.43 24.30
N GLU A 57 18.87 34.84 24.89
CA GLU A 57 20.17 34.90 24.20
C GLU A 57 20.66 33.51 23.78
N LYS A 58 20.55 32.50 24.65
CA LYS A 58 20.85 31.11 24.28
C LYS A 58 19.97 30.63 23.13
N ARG A 59 18.69 31.00 23.16
CA ARG A 59 17.65 30.52 22.22
C ARG A 59 17.64 31.23 20.88
N ARG A 60 18.26 32.40 20.77
CA ARG A 60 18.48 33.10 19.49
C ARG A 60 19.17 32.23 18.43
N ARG A 61 19.88 31.16 18.85
CA ARG A 61 20.60 30.21 17.99
C ARG A 61 19.70 29.16 17.32
N PHE A 62 18.47 28.97 17.77
CA PHE A 62 17.51 28.05 17.15
C PHE A 62 16.95 28.67 15.85
N GLY A 63 17.71 28.58 14.77
CA GLY A 63 17.31 29.07 13.44
C GLY A 63 16.32 28.16 12.70
N SER A 64 15.63 27.24 13.39
CA SER A 64 14.74 26.27 12.76
C SER A 64 13.38 26.86 12.44
N ILE A 65 12.87 26.53 11.26
CA ILE A 65 11.48 26.86 10.86
C ILE A 65 10.42 26.11 11.69
N ARG A 66 10.81 25.16 12.55
CA ARG A 66 9.91 24.31 13.37
C ARG A 66 9.90 24.63 14.86
N ILE A 67 10.74 25.57 15.30
CA ILE A 67 10.74 26.08 16.67
C ILE A 67 10.03 27.43 16.69
N TRP A 68 9.21 27.68 17.71
CA TRP A 68 8.52 28.96 17.83
C TRP A 68 9.52 30.09 18.04
N ARG A 69 9.57 31.01 17.08
CA ARG A 69 10.66 31.98 16.98
C ARG A 69 10.43 33.18 17.89
N LEU A 70 11.49 33.57 18.61
CA LEU A 70 11.61 34.86 19.27
C LEU A 70 12.33 35.86 18.36
N TRP A 71 11.66 36.96 18.03
CA TRP A 71 12.20 38.08 17.25
C TRP A 71 13.07 39.00 18.09
N GLY A 72 12.71 39.23 19.35
CA GLY A 72 13.47 40.08 20.25
C GLY A 72 12.80 40.27 21.62
N ILE A 73 13.52 40.95 22.50
CA ILE A 73 13.04 41.36 23.82
C ILE A 73 13.08 42.89 23.88
N CYS A 74 12.02 43.50 24.43
CA CYS A 74 11.99 44.91 24.76
C CYS A 74 11.81 45.08 26.26
N GLN A 75 12.74 45.77 26.92
CA GLN A 75 12.58 46.17 28.32
C GLN A 75 12.06 47.60 28.36
N TYR A 76 10.99 47.85 29.12
CA TYR A 76 10.43 49.20 29.29
C TYR A 76 10.21 49.49 30.78
N GLY A 77 11.23 50.07 31.40
CA GLY A 77 11.27 50.28 32.85
C GLY A 77 12.02 49.16 33.59
N PRO A 78 12.12 49.26 34.94
CA PRO A 78 12.95 48.35 35.72
C PRO A 78 12.38 46.93 35.86
N GLU A 79 11.06 46.75 35.76
CA GLU A 79 10.36 45.49 36.11
C GLU A 79 9.45 44.96 34.98
N ASN A 80 9.43 45.59 33.80
CA ASN A 80 8.55 45.18 32.69
C ASN A 80 9.32 44.76 31.43
N VAL A 81 8.86 43.66 30.84
CA VAL A 81 9.47 43.04 29.65
C VAL A 81 8.42 42.62 28.64
N SER A 82 8.66 42.93 27.37
CA SER A 82 7.93 42.38 26.23
C SER A 82 8.78 41.38 25.46
N LEU A 83 8.28 40.16 25.29
CA LEU A 83 8.82 39.20 24.34
C LEU A 83 8.08 39.35 23.00
N VAL A 84 8.82 39.55 21.92
CA VAL A 84 8.26 39.64 20.56
C VAL A 84 8.43 38.29 19.86
N LEU A 85 7.35 37.57 19.67
CA LEU A 85 7.29 36.19 19.19
C LEU A 85 6.66 36.10 17.79
N GLU A 86 6.93 35.01 17.08
CA GLU A 86 6.29 34.69 15.80
C GLU A 86 4.77 34.54 15.96
N ASP A 87 4.02 35.04 14.99
CA ASP A 87 2.56 34.99 15.02
C ASP A 87 2.02 33.55 14.89
N ILE A 88 1.02 33.24 15.72
CA ILE A 88 0.32 31.96 15.81
C ILE A 88 -1.16 32.25 15.60
N VAL A 89 -1.77 31.54 14.64
CA VAL A 89 -3.10 31.90 14.12
C VAL A 89 -4.15 30.87 14.49
N TYR A 90 -3.80 29.59 14.50
CA TYR A 90 -4.77 28.50 14.75
C TYR A 90 -4.64 27.88 16.14
N GLY A 91 -3.96 28.55 17.08
CA GLY A 91 -3.72 28.00 18.42
C GLY A 91 -2.79 26.78 18.39
N SER A 92 -3.04 25.82 19.29
CA SER A 92 -2.28 24.57 19.33
C SER A 92 -2.79 23.53 18.32
N VAL A 93 -1.97 22.53 18.03
CA VAL A 93 -2.39 21.34 17.27
C VAL A 93 -3.53 20.64 18.00
N ALA A 94 -3.53 20.66 19.34
CA ALA A 94 -4.59 20.09 20.17
C ALA A 94 -5.94 20.77 19.88
N ASP A 95 -5.97 22.10 19.89
CA ASP A 95 -7.17 22.89 19.59
C ASP A 95 -7.67 22.60 18.18
N PHE A 96 -6.75 22.53 17.22
CA PHE A 96 -7.08 22.23 15.83
C PHE A 96 -7.73 20.84 15.68
N VAL A 97 -7.14 19.78 16.27
CA VAL A 97 -7.65 18.41 16.10
C VAL A 97 -8.91 18.11 16.90
N ARG A 98 -9.19 18.87 17.97
CA ARG A 98 -10.45 18.80 18.72
C ARG A 98 -11.63 19.39 17.93
N THR A 99 -11.38 20.19 16.90
CA THR A 99 -12.44 20.63 15.99
C THR A 99 -12.91 19.50 15.07
N SER A 100 -14.17 19.57 14.60
CA SER A 100 -14.81 18.50 13.82
C SER A 100 -14.18 18.24 12.44
N LEU A 101 -13.23 19.07 11.98
CA LEU A 101 -12.46 18.86 10.75
C LEU A 101 -11.16 18.11 11.06
N ARG A 102 -11.10 16.82 10.71
CA ARG A 102 -9.94 15.94 10.96
C ARG A 102 -9.34 15.35 9.67
N PRO A 103 -8.75 16.15 8.76
CA PRO A 103 -8.07 15.59 7.60
C PRO A 103 -6.81 14.82 8.05
N LYS A 104 -6.78 13.50 7.81
CA LYS A 104 -5.66 12.62 8.20
C LYS A 104 -4.32 13.07 7.59
N ASP A 105 -4.32 13.48 6.32
CA ASP A 105 -3.13 13.98 5.63
C ASP A 105 -2.52 15.21 6.32
N GLN A 106 -3.37 16.07 6.86
CA GLN A 106 -2.92 17.27 7.57
C GLN A 106 -2.28 16.90 8.91
N GLN A 107 -2.85 15.94 9.64
CA GLN A 107 -2.27 15.42 10.87
C GLN A 107 -0.94 14.69 10.61
N CYS A 108 -0.81 13.94 9.50
CA CYS A 108 0.47 13.36 9.07
C CYS A 108 1.53 14.45 8.81
N LYS A 109 1.17 15.55 8.13
CA LYS A 109 2.08 16.69 7.93
C LYS A 109 2.51 17.30 9.27
N PHE A 110 1.59 17.41 10.23
CA PHE A 110 1.93 17.88 11.58
C PHE A 110 2.91 16.92 12.28
N ALA A 111 2.68 15.61 12.25
CA ALA A 111 3.59 14.61 12.80
C ALA A 111 5.02 14.78 12.25
N MET A 112 5.16 14.90 10.92
CA MET A 112 6.46 15.09 10.28
C MET A 112 7.15 16.39 10.71
N GLN A 113 6.39 17.47 10.85
CA GLN A 113 6.94 18.78 11.24
C GLN A 113 7.35 18.81 12.72
N ILE A 114 6.61 18.13 13.60
CA ILE A 114 6.98 17.95 15.01
C ILE A 114 8.27 17.12 15.10
N ALA A 115 8.36 16.00 14.38
CA ALA A 115 9.57 15.17 14.34
C ALA A 115 10.81 15.97 13.86
N ASP A 116 10.66 16.80 12.84
CA ASP A 116 11.73 17.69 12.36
C ASP A 116 12.13 18.74 13.42
N GLY A 117 11.17 19.28 14.17
CA GLY A 117 11.40 20.15 15.32
C GLY A 117 12.19 19.45 16.43
N LEU A 118 11.78 18.24 16.82
CA LEU A 118 12.46 17.45 17.85
C LEU A 118 13.90 17.08 17.47
N ARG A 119 14.12 16.68 16.20
CA ARG A 119 15.47 16.45 15.65
C ARG A 119 16.33 17.71 15.72
N ASN A 120 15.74 18.89 15.54
CA ASN A 120 16.48 20.14 15.69
C ASN A 120 16.89 20.39 17.14
N LEU A 121 16.00 20.15 18.11
CA LEU A 121 16.31 20.25 19.55
C LEU A 121 17.43 19.28 19.94
N GLU A 122 17.32 18.02 19.52
CA GLU A 122 18.34 16.98 19.75
C GLU A 122 19.71 17.40 19.23
N LYS A 123 19.80 17.96 18.02
CA LYS A 123 21.05 18.44 17.41
C LYS A 123 21.80 19.44 18.30
N TYR A 124 21.09 20.23 19.09
CA TYR A 124 21.66 21.20 20.02
C TYR A 124 21.73 20.70 21.47
N GLY A 125 21.47 19.41 21.71
CA GLY A 125 21.46 18.80 23.04
C GLY A 125 20.34 19.34 23.95
N PHE A 126 19.25 19.83 23.36
CA PHE A 126 18.15 20.44 24.10
C PHE A 126 17.06 19.41 24.43
N VAL A 127 16.74 19.25 25.72
CA VAL A 127 15.69 18.35 26.21
C VAL A 127 14.46 19.14 26.61
N HIS A 128 13.31 18.91 25.96
CA HIS A 128 12.04 19.60 26.22
C HIS A 128 11.22 18.92 27.35
N TYR A 129 11.30 19.44 28.58
CA TYR A 129 10.72 18.80 29.78
C TYR A 129 9.19 18.84 29.90
N ARG A 130 8.50 19.68 29.10
CA ARG A 130 7.02 19.75 29.03
C ARG A 130 6.49 19.51 27.63
N LEU A 131 6.98 18.46 26.96
CA LEU A 131 6.57 18.16 25.60
C LEU A 131 5.17 17.53 25.58
N SER A 132 4.18 18.27 25.07
CA SER A 132 2.79 17.83 24.86
C SER A 132 2.25 18.31 23.51
N ILE A 133 1.02 17.89 23.17
CA ILE A 133 0.36 18.34 21.93
C ILE A 133 -0.01 19.83 21.99
N ASP A 134 -0.24 20.38 23.20
CA ASP A 134 -0.65 21.77 23.41
C ASP A 134 0.48 22.77 23.17
N VAL A 135 1.74 22.36 23.35
CA VAL A 135 2.92 23.21 23.03
C VAL A 135 3.31 23.16 21.55
N CYS A 136 2.60 22.39 20.73
CA CYS A 136 2.77 22.38 19.28
C CYS A 136 1.83 23.43 18.66
N LEU A 137 2.34 24.61 18.29
CA LEU A 137 1.53 25.75 17.84
C LEU A 137 1.43 25.83 16.31
N LEU A 138 0.35 26.40 15.80
CA LEU A 138 0.05 26.47 14.35
C LEU A 138 0.04 27.89 13.79
N THR A 139 0.86 28.11 12.76
CA THR A 139 0.86 29.36 11.98
C THR A 139 -0.27 29.37 10.93
N TYR A 140 -0.54 30.53 10.31
CA TYR A 140 -1.55 30.69 9.26
C TYR A 140 -1.40 29.75 8.05
N ASN A 141 -0.19 29.23 7.80
CA ASN A 141 0.08 28.28 6.71
C ASN A 141 0.07 26.82 7.19
N TYR A 142 -0.52 26.54 8.36
CA TYR A 142 -0.52 25.22 8.99
C TYR A 142 0.90 24.64 9.18
N ASN A 143 1.86 25.50 9.53
CA ASN A 143 3.17 25.03 9.99
C ASN A 143 3.17 24.88 11.50
N VAL A 144 3.66 23.75 11.99
CA VAL A 144 3.85 23.46 13.41
C VAL A 144 5.13 24.13 13.92
N LYS A 145 5.00 24.77 15.07
CA LYS A 145 6.06 25.43 15.84
C LYS A 145 6.04 24.89 17.26
N ILE A 146 7.10 24.21 17.67
CA ILE A 146 7.23 23.75 19.06
C ILE A 146 7.57 24.96 19.93
N ALA A 147 6.67 25.31 20.84
CA ALA A 147 6.90 26.34 21.84
C ALA A 147 7.89 25.84 22.90
N ILE A 148 8.89 26.66 23.23
CA ILE A 148 9.94 26.34 24.22
C ILE A 148 9.76 27.16 25.52
N TYR A 149 8.67 27.94 25.64
CA TYR A 149 8.44 28.79 26.82
C TYR A 149 7.51 28.08 27.80
N GLY A 150 7.92 28.05 29.08
CA GLY A 150 7.17 27.44 30.17
C GLY A 150 5.84 28.16 30.39
N LEU A 151 4.76 27.41 30.41
CA LEU A 151 3.40 27.92 30.59
C LEU A 151 3.02 27.97 32.08
N SER A 152 3.92 28.45 32.97
CA SER A 152 3.69 28.52 34.42
C SER A 152 4.37 29.74 35.06
N ALA A 153 3.73 30.35 36.07
CA ALA A 153 4.25 31.52 36.77
C ALA A 153 5.57 31.20 37.51
N GLY A 154 6.59 32.04 37.32
CA GLY A 154 7.90 31.90 37.99
C GLY A 154 8.92 30.97 37.29
N GLU A 155 8.54 30.24 36.23
CA GLU A 155 9.45 29.42 35.43
C GLU A 155 9.32 29.71 33.94
N LEU A 156 10.27 30.45 33.37
CA LEU A 156 10.35 30.70 31.91
C LEU A 156 10.59 29.42 31.10
N TYR A 157 11.15 28.39 31.75
CA TYR A 157 11.35 27.08 31.17
C TYR A 157 11.52 26.02 32.28
N PRO A 158 10.73 24.95 32.27
CA PRO A 158 10.92 23.83 33.19
C PRO A 158 12.29 23.20 32.93
N THR A 159 13.17 23.22 33.93
CA THR A 159 14.50 22.58 33.85
C THR A 159 14.50 21.16 34.40
N TYR A 160 13.37 20.74 34.97
CA TYR A 160 13.13 19.43 35.54
C TYR A 160 11.69 18.99 35.22
N VAL A 161 11.41 17.72 35.52
CA VAL A 161 10.07 17.14 35.42
C VAL A 161 9.37 17.31 36.75
N ASP A 162 8.20 17.96 36.77
CA ASP A 162 7.34 18.02 37.95
C ASP A 162 6.47 16.76 38.02
N LEU A 163 6.86 15.82 38.88
CA LEU A 163 6.17 14.55 39.08
C LEU A 163 4.92 14.69 39.96
N ASP A 164 4.76 15.83 40.64
CA ASP A 164 3.53 16.17 41.37
C ASP A 164 2.44 16.71 40.42
N SER A 165 2.79 17.09 39.19
CA SER A 165 1.80 17.41 38.15
C SER A 165 1.27 16.14 37.46
N VAL A 166 -0.02 15.82 37.70
CA VAL A 166 -0.69 14.70 36.98
C VAL A 166 -0.63 14.92 35.48
N ASP A 167 -0.87 16.15 35.03
CA ASP A 167 -0.94 16.48 33.62
C ASP A 167 0.41 16.32 32.93
N GLN A 168 1.52 16.66 33.60
CA GLN A 168 2.85 16.38 33.07
C GLN A 168 3.11 14.86 33.01
N CYS A 169 2.75 14.12 34.05
CA CYS A 169 2.95 12.66 34.13
C CYS A 169 2.26 11.86 33.01
N ARG A 170 1.19 12.38 32.41
CA ARG A 170 0.49 11.73 31.28
C ARG A 170 1.41 11.51 30.07
N TRP A 171 2.28 12.48 29.81
CA TRP A 171 3.15 12.51 28.63
C TRP A 171 4.48 11.79 28.82
N LEU A 172 4.83 11.44 30.05
CA LEU A 172 6.12 10.83 30.39
C LEU A 172 6.16 9.33 30.08
N PRO A 173 7.34 8.79 29.77
CA PRO A 173 7.57 7.36 29.76
C PRO A 173 7.44 6.76 31.18
N PRO A 174 6.96 5.51 31.33
CA PRO A 174 6.76 4.89 32.63
C PRO A 174 8.01 4.90 33.51
N GLU A 175 9.20 4.66 32.96
CA GLU A 175 10.46 4.63 33.71
C GLU A 175 10.86 5.99 34.32
N CYS A 176 10.30 7.10 33.84
CA CYS A 176 10.51 8.44 34.40
C CYS A 176 9.51 8.79 35.52
N LEU A 177 8.57 7.89 35.84
CA LEU A 177 7.62 8.06 36.95
C LEU A 177 8.19 7.49 38.26
N PRO A 178 7.74 7.98 39.43
CA PRO A 178 8.18 7.46 40.72
C PRO A 178 7.70 6.01 40.92
N GLY A 179 8.66 5.07 40.92
CA GLY A 179 8.41 3.66 41.23
C GLY A 179 8.28 3.40 42.73
N SER A 180 7.86 2.18 43.07
CA SER A 180 7.78 1.71 44.46
C SER A 180 9.14 1.51 45.15
N ASP A 181 10.22 1.45 44.37
CA ASP A 181 11.49 0.82 44.71
C ASP A 181 12.75 1.63 44.31
N GLY A 182 12.61 2.86 43.79
CA GLY A 182 13.79 3.67 43.44
C GLY A 182 13.50 5.05 42.86
N THR A 183 14.56 5.87 42.75
CA THR A 183 14.54 7.18 42.11
C THR A 183 14.19 7.06 40.62
N PRO A 184 13.25 7.87 40.09
CA PRO A 184 12.86 7.84 38.67
C PRO A 184 14.06 7.98 37.73
N ALA A 185 13.97 7.36 36.55
CA ALA A 185 14.98 7.57 35.50
C ALA A 185 14.95 9.04 35.03
N PRO A 186 16.11 9.61 34.64
CA PRO A 186 16.14 10.99 34.15
C PRO A 186 15.46 11.08 32.78
N TYR A 187 14.57 12.06 32.64
CA TYR A 187 13.96 12.39 31.35
C TYR A 187 14.98 13.05 30.42
N ASN A 188 15.25 12.42 29.28
CA ASN A 188 16.27 12.81 28.31
C ASN A 188 15.71 12.74 26.86
N THR A 189 16.57 12.76 25.84
CA THR A 189 16.16 12.66 24.44
C THR A 189 15.29 11.43 24.15
N SER A 190 15.59 10.28 24.76
CA SER A 190 14.77 9.07 24.61
C SER A 190 13.38 9.26 25.22
N GLY A 191 13.30 9.98 26.35
CA GLY A 191 12.05 10.41 26.94
C GLY A 191 11.22 11.30 26.02
N MET A 192 11.86 12.24 25.30
CA MET A 192 11.17 13.07 24.29
C MET A 192 10.60 12.25 23.14
N ILE A 193 11.31 11.20 22.70
CA ILE A 193 10.82 10.29 21.64
C ILE A 193 9.55 9.57 22.13
N TYR A 194 9.54 9.13 23.40
CA TYR A 194 8.34 8.55 23.99
C TYR A 194 7.18 9.56 24.05
N SER A 195 7.42 10.76 24.58
CA SER A 195 6.39 11.81 24.65
C SER A 195 5.88 12.20 23.27
N PHE A 196 6.72 12.17 22.24
CA PHE A 196 6.28 12.32 20.84
C PHE A 196 5.31 11.21 20.41
N GLY A 197 5.56 9.95 20.79
CA GLY A 197 4.61 8.86 20.57
C GLY A 197 3.25 9.11 21.23
N ILE A 198 3.23 9.68 22.43
CA ILE A 198 1.99 10.07 23.13
C ILE A 198 1.29 11.25 22.43
N ILE A 199 2.05 12.22 21.88
CA ILE A 199 1.50 13.30 21.05
C ILE A 199 0.83 12.74 19.80
N LEU A 200 1.47 11.79 19.11
CA LEU A 200 0.87 11.15 17.93
C LEU A 200 -0.43 10.44 18.28
N TRP A 201 -0.44 9.68 19.38
CA TRP A 201 -1.66 9.05 19.89
C TRP A 201 -2.76 10.08 20.12
N SER A 202 -2.50 11.12 20.92
CA SER A 202 -3.49 12.16 21.24
C SER A 202 -4.01 12.84 19.97
N MET A 203 -3.11 13.17 19.03
CA MET A 203 -3.44 13.86 17.78
C MET A 203 -4.42 13.06 16.91
N PHE A 204 -4.13 11.76 16.70
CA PHE A 204 -5.00 10.90 15.89
C PHE A 204 -6.29 10.52 16.62
N HIS A 205 -6.29 10.53 17.95
CA HIS A 205 -7.47 10.30 18.79
C HIS A 205 -8.24 11.58 19.12
N GLY A 206 -8.19 12.59 18.24
CA GLY A 206 -9.04 13.79 18.35
C GLY A 206 -8.64 14.73 19.48
N GLY A 207 -7.37 14.74 19.89
CA GLY A 207 -6.86 15.55 20.99
C GLY A 207 -7.24 15.02 22.36
N ALA A 208 -7.56 13.72 22.46
CA ALA A 208 -7.85 13.02 23.71
C ALA A 208 -6.68 13.13 24.69
N LEU A 209 -7.00 13.25 25.98
CA LEU A 209 -5.98 13.33 27.02
C LEU A 209 -5.47 11.91 27.33
N PRO A 210 -4.14 11.66 27.38
CA PRO A 210 -3.63 10.31 27.65
C PRO A 210 -4.09 9.86 29.04
N PHE A 211 -4.75 8.70 29.14
CA PHE A 211 -5.30 8.15 30.38
C PHE A 211 -6.38 9.05 31.03
N GLU A 212 -7.22 9.70 30.21
CA GLU A 212 -8.26 10.63 30.68
C GLU A 212 -9.17 10.02 31.74
N ASP A 213 -9.57 8.76 31.54
CA ASP A 213 -10.49 8.02 32.43
C ASP A 213 -9.82 7.38 33.67
N GLU A 214 -8.50 7.56 33.84
CA GLU A 214 -7.75 6.94 34.93
C GLU A 214 -7.57 7.87 36.14
N PRO A 215 -7.61 7.35 37.38
CA PRO A 215 -7.31 8.15 38.57
C PRO A 215 -5.83 8.58 38.59
N ALA A 216 -5.55 9.72 39.21
CA ALA A 216 -4.21 10.30 39.31
C ALA A 216 -3.13 9.34 39.86
N ALA A 217 -3.52 8.42 40.75
CA ALA A 217 -2.63 7.39 41.27
C ALA A 217 -2.17 6.39 40.20
N ASN A 218 -3.06 6.00 39.28
CA ASN A 218 -2.75 5.09 38.17
C ASN A 218 -1.86 5.78 37.12
N ILE A 219 -2.14 7.05 36.84
CA ILE A 219 -1.38 7.86 35.87
C ILE A 219 0.10 7.99 36.30
N ARG A 220 0.33 8.16 37.61
CA ARG A 220 1.68 8.26 38.21
C ARG A 220 2.32 6.90 38.51
N ASN A 221 1.63 5.79 38.33
CA ASN A 221 2.15 4.46 38.66
C ASN A 221 2.84 3.83 37.43
N PRO A 222 4.17 3.65 37.43
CA PRO A 222 4.89 3.10 36.29
C PRO A 222 4.44 1.67 35.95
N GLN A 223 4.18 0.84 36.95
CA GLN A 223 3.77 -0.55 36.75
C GLN A 223 2.39 -0.65 36.12
N TYR A 224 1.47 0.24 36.52
CA TYR A 224 0.15 0.34 35.91
C TYR A 224 0.25 0.71 34.42
N ARG A 225 1.07 1.73 34.11
CA ARG A 225 1.28 2.23 32.75
C ARG A 225 1.90 1.18 31.81
N ILE A 226 2.75 0.29 32.33
CA ILE A 226 3.33 -0.83 31.57
C ILE A 226 2.29 -1.92 31.31
N GLN A 227 1.45 -2.23 32.30
CA GLN A 227 0.43 -3.28 32.19
C GLN A 227 -0.78 -2.85 31.36
N ASN A 228 -1.08 -1.55 31.33
CA ASN A 228 -2.25 -0.96 30.66
C ASN A 228 -1.78 0.15 29.70
N PRO A 229 -1.22 -0.20 28.52
CA PRO A 229 -0.85 0.80 27.52
C PRO A 229 -2.07 1.48 26.92
N LEU A 230 -1.89 2.68 26.35
CA LEU A 230 -2.97 3.41 25.67
C LEU A 230 -3.55 2.58 24.51
N TYR A 231 -4.87 2.50 24.46
CA TYR A 231 -5.58 1.82 23.39
C TYR A 231 -5.48 2.61 22.08
N ILE A 232 -5.03 1.97 21.01
CA ILE A 232 -4.96 2.56 19.67
C ILE A 232 -6.21 2.15 18.90
N GLU A 233 -7.05 3.11 18.51
CA GLU A 233 -8.24 2.82 17.71
C GLU A 233 -7.85 2.67 16.23
N PRO A 234 -7.94 1.45 15.65
CA PRO A 234 -7.53 1.17 14.27
C PRO A 234 -8.49 1.74 13.22
N GLU A 235 -9.33 2.72 13.56
CA GLU A 235 -10.07 3.51 12.58
C GLU A 235 -9.57 4.96 12.51
N LEU A 236 -8.99 5.47 13.60
CA LEU A 236 -8.59 6.88 13.73
C LEU A 236 -7.19 7.18 13.16
N VAL A 237 -6.24 6.27 13.33
CA VAL A 237 -4.88 6.36 12.78
C VAL A 237 -4.83 6.13 11.24
N PRO A 238 -3.89 6.71 10.49
CA PRO A 238 -3.62 6.37 9.08
C PRO A 238 -2.92 5.00 8.93
N ASN A 239 -3.18 4.29 7.84
CA ASN A 239 -2.61 2.95 7.62
C ASN A 239 -1.09 2.98 7.45
N GLU A 240 -0.57 4.09 6.93
CA GLU A 240 0.85 4.37 6.71
C GLU A 240 1.63 4.44 8.04
N ILE A 241 0.94 4.80 9.13
CA ILE A 241 1.52 4.88 10.49
C ILE A 241 1.31 3.57 11.25
N ARG A 242 0.31 2.76 10.87
CA ARG A 242 -0.06 1.53 11.59
C ARG A 242 0.95 0.40 11.48
N ASN A 243 1.87 0.45 10.51
CA ASN A 243 3.00 -0.48 10.42
C ASN A 243 2.61 -1.95 10.64
N GLU A 244 1.41 -2.37 10.20
CA GLU A 244 0.90 -3.71 10.52
C GLU A 244 1.43 -4.80 9.58
N ASN A 245 2.16 -4.50 8.49
CA ASN A 245 2.71 -5.53 7.59
C ASN A 245 4.03 -5.14 6.89
N ASP A 246 5.00 -4.55 7.59
CA ASP A 246 6.36 -4.47 7.03
C ASP A 246 7.03 -5.85 7.16
N TYR A 247 6.63 -6.77 6.28
CA TYR A 247 7.38 -8.00 6.05
C TYR A 247 8.83 -7.61 5.73
N LYS A 248 9.80 -8.22 6.40
CA LYS A 248 11.21 -7.88 6.23
C LYS A 248 11.90 -8.92 5.38
N TRP A 249 12.73 -8.48 4.44
CA TRP A 249 13.57 -9.34 3.61
C TRP A 249 14.89 -8.66 3.29
N SER A 250 15.91 -9.45 2.96
CA SER A 250 17.08 -8.97 2.21
C SER A 250 16.84 -9.17 0.71
N GLU A 251 17.26 -8.20 -0.11
CA GLU A 251 17.37 -8.37 -1.55
C GLU A 251 18.73 -9.02 -1.85
N GLU A 252 18.71 -10.12 -2.60
CA GLU A 252 19.89 -10.87 -3.01
C GLU A 252 19.82 -11.26 -4.49
N TRP A 253 20.94 -11.75 -5.02
CA TRP A 253 21.12 -12.04 -6.44
C TRP A 253 21.78 -13.40 -6.62
N LEU A 254 21.19 -14.23 -7.47
CA LEU A 254 21.83 -15.44 -7.98
C LEU A 254 22.67 -15.07 -9.19
N GLU A 255 23.98 -15.25 -9.05
CA GLU A 255 24.96 -14.99 -10.11
C GLU A 255 25.02 -16.14 -11.13
N ASN A 256 25.45 -15.83 -12.35
CA ASN A 256 25.73 -16.80 -13.42
C ASN A 256 24.54 -17.70 -13.80
N VAL A 257 23.32 -17.15 -13.81
CA VAL A 257 22.14 -17.88 -14.32
C VAL A 257 22.21 -17.94 -15.85
N PRO A 258 22.15 -19.13 -16.47
CA PRO A 258 22.13 -19.24 -17.93
C PRO A 258 20.99 -18.43 -18.54
N ILE A 259 21.28 -17.69 -19.61
CA ILE A 259 20.23 -17.07 -20.42
C ILE A 259 19.34 -18.15 -21.05
N ASP A 260 19.95 -19.27 -21.45
CA ASP A 260 19.25 -20.42 -22.03
C ASP A 260 19.58 -21.70 -21.28
N HIS A 261 18.57 -22.31 -20.64
CA HIS A 261 18.71 -23.62 -19.99
C HIS A 261 18.53 -24.81 -20.95
N PHE A 262 18.00 -24.57 -22.15
CA PHE A 262 17.58 -25.62 -23.08
C PHE A 262 18.45 -25.70 -24.34
N SER A 263 19.41 -24.79 -24.49
CA SER A 263 20.45 -24.83 -25.54
C SER A 263 21.83 -24.65 -24.94
N PHE A 264 22.77 -25.49 -25.36
CA PHE A 264 24.18 -25.40 -24.95
C PHE A 264 25.00 -24.47 -25.85
N HIS A 265 24.41 -23.92 -26.91
CA HIS A 265 25.12 -23.05 -27.85
C HIS A 265 25.40 -21.67 -27.25
N ASP A 266 24.49 -21.17 -26.42
CA ASP A 266 24.61 -19.88 -25.77
C ASP A 266 25.14 -20.05 -24.35
N ASN A 267 26.32 -19.50 -24.07
CA ASN A 267 26.97 -19.57 -22.76
C ASN A 267 26.83 -18.26 -21.96
N ARG A 268 26.04 -17.30 -22.45
CA ARG A 268 25.81 -16.05 -21.74
C ARG A 268 24.98 -16.30 -20.49
N THR A 269 25.23 -15.48 -19.47
CA THR A 269 24.55 -15.56 -18.18
C THR A 269 24.03 -14.19 -17.77
N PHE A 270 23.05 -14.19 -16.86
CA PHE A 270 22.55 -13.00 -16.18
C PHE A 270 22.44 -13.24 -14.68
N ARG A 271 21.99 -12.22 -13.95
CA ARG A 271 21.74 -12.30 -12.52
C ARG A 271 20.24 -12.33 -12.27
N LEU A 272 19.78 -13.29 -11.48
CA LEU A 272 18.38 -13.40 -11.09
C LEU A 272 18.19 -12.84 -9.68
N ARG A 273 17.27 -11.90 -9.53
CA ARG A 273 16.95 -11.31 -8.23
C ARG A 273 16.07 -12.25 -7.41
N TYR A 274 16.30 -12.30 -6.11
CA TYR A 274 15.34 -12.89 -5.17
C TYR A 274 15.35 -12.14 -3.84
N LEU A 275 14.22 -12.19 -3.14
CA LEU A 275 14.07 -11.68 -1.78
C LEU A 275 14.13 -12.86 -0.81
N ILE A 276 14.79 -12.70 0.31
CA ILE A 276 14.93 -13.77 1.30
C ILE A 276 14.77 -13.28 2.74
N ASN A 277 14.13 -14.11 3.55
CA ASN A 277 14.12 -13.98 5.00
C ASN A 277 14.46 -15.33 5.63
N THR A 278 15.48 -15.32 6.48
CA THR A 278 15.95 -16.51 7.20
C THR A 278 15.78 -16.39 8.71
N LYS A 279 15.00 -15.41 9.20
CA LYS A 279 14.86 -15.12 10.63
C LYS A 279 14.34 -16.33 11.42
N ASN A 280 13.39 -17.07 10.84
CA ASN A 280 12.77 -18.25 11.47
C ASN A 280 13.35 -19.57 10.96
N PHE A 281 14.32 -19.54 10.04
CA PHE A 281 14.85 -20.74 9.43
C PHE A 281 15.76 -21.49 10.41
N VAL A 282 15.50 -22.78 10.59
CA VAL A 282 16.36 -23.71 11.34
C VAL A 282 17.06 -24.68 10.39
N PRO A 283 18.19 -25.31 10.78
CA PRO A 283 18.84 -26.34 9.97
C PRO A 283 17.85 -27.41 9.46
N ASN A 284 17.88 -27.68 8.17
CA ASN A 284 16.96 -28.56 7.43
C ASN A 284 15.47 -28.19 7.56
N GLY A 285 15.16 -26.96 7.98
CA GLY A 285 13.81 -26.41 7.97
C GLY A 285 13.27 -26.30 6.53
N PRO A 286 11.95 -26.15 6.35
CA PRO A 286 11.37 -25.96 5.01
C PRO A 286 11.81 -24.64 4.35
N ILE A 287 11.75 -24.59 3.03
CA ILE A 287 11.86 -23.36 2.25
C ILE A 287 10.49 -23.08 1.63
N PHE A 288 9.86 -21.98 2.02
CA PHE A 288 8.68 -21.47 1.33
C PHE A 288 9.14 -20.59 0.18
N PHE A 289 8.84 -21.04 -1.04
CA PHE A 289 9.40 -20.49 -2.27
C PHE A 289 8.28 -19.95 -3.15
N TYR A 290 8.21 -18.63 -3.29
CA TYR A 290 7.26 -17.99 -4.19
C TYR A 290 7.84 -17.97 -5.60
N THR A 291 7.10 -18.56 -6.55
CA THR A 291 7.42 -18.50 -7.97
C THR A 291 6.90 -17.18 -8.54
N GLY A 292 7.73 -16.14 -8.51
CA GLY A 292 7.39 -14.82 -9.01
C GLY A 292 6.91 -14.86 -10.45
N ASN A 293 6.04 -13.90 -10.78
CA ASN A 293 5.28 -13.89 -12.02
C ASN A 293 5.42 -12.53 -12.73
N GLU A 294 4.37 -12.07 -13.39
CA GLU A 294 4.37 -10.96 -14.36
C GLU A 294 4.50 -9.54 -13.74
N GLY A 295 5.42 -9.36 -12.80
CA GLY A 295 5.62 -8.05 -12.17
C GLY A 295 6.81 -7.96 -11.21
N ASN A 296 6.92 -6.81 -10.55
CA ASN A 296 7.93 -6.55 -9.54
C ASN A 296 7.79 -7.49 -8.33
N ILE A 297 8.87 -8.18 -7.97
CA ILE A 297 8.82 -9.19 -6.91
C ILE A 297 8.45 -8.63 -5.52
N GLU A 298 8.79 -7.36 -5.23
CA GLU A 298 8.42 -6.70 -3.96
C GLU A 298 6.91 -6.58 -3.79
N LEU A 299 6.17 -6.32 -4.87
CA LEU A 299 4.71 -6.21 -4.83
C LEU A 299 4.09 -7.53 -4.37
N PHE A 300 4.59 -8.65 -4.88
CA PHE A 300 4.14 -10.00 -4.50
C PHE A 300 4.56 -10.33 -3.07
N ALA A 301 5.78 -9.96 -2.65
CA ALA A 301 6.24 -10.14 -1.27
C ALA A 301 5.36 -9.40 -0.26
N GLN A 302 4.95 -8.16 -0.57
CA GLN A 302 4.06 -7.35 0.27
C GLN A 302 2.62 -7.88 0.32
N ASN A 303 2.14 -8.54 -0.75
CA ASN A 303 0.76 -8.98 -0.87
C ASN A 303 0.55 -10.49 -0.61
N THR A 304 1.62 -11.28 -0.43
CA THR A 304 1.57 -12.72 -0.13
C THR A 304 1.87 -12.99 1.35
N GLY A 305 1.04 -12.40 2.21
CA GLY A 305 1.17 -12.47 3.65
C GLY A 305 1.19 -13.88 4.25
N LEU A 306 0.49 -14.84 3.63
CA LEU A 306 0.37 -16.22 4.12
C LEU A 306 1.74 -16.88 4.36
N MET A 307 2.71 -16.66 3.47
CA MET A 307 4.06 -17.25 3.62
C MET A 307 4.76 -16.73 4.87
N TRP A 308 4.61 -15.44 5.15
CA TRP A 308 5.19 -14.79 6.33
C TRP A 308 4.51 -15.24 7.61
N ASP A 309 3.18 -15.36 7.59
CA ASP A 309 2.38 -15.83 8.74
C ASP A 309 2.71 -17.27 9.12
N LEU A 310 2.99 -18.14 8.14
CA LEU A 310 3.31 -19.55 8.36
C LEU A 310 4.79 -19.78 8.73
N ALA A 311 5.71 -18.93 8.28
CA ALA A 311 7.15 -19.18 8.43
C ALA A 311 7.62 -19.40 9.89
N PRO A 312 7.17 -18.63 10.90
CA PRO A 312 7.53 -18.89 12.30
C PRO A 312 7.10 -20.28 12.80
N GLU A 313 5.92 -20.74 12.39
CA GLU A 313 5.38 -22.02 12.86
C GLU A 313 6.08 -23.22 12.21
N PHE A 314 6.44 -23.09 10.94
CA PHE A 314 7.13 -24.16 10.21
C PHE A 314 8.65 -24.11 10.35
N ASN A 315 9.19 -23.10 11.02
CA ASN A 315 10.62 -22.78 11.05
C ASN A 315 11.22 -22.67 9.64
N ALA A 316 10.48 -22.00 8.76
CA ALA A 316 10.79 -21.94 7.34
C ALA A 316 11.60 -20.69 6.96
N ALA A 317 12.45 -20.83 5.94
CA ALA A 317 12.94 -19.70 5.18
C ALA A 317 11.84 -19.23 4.21
N VAL A 318 11.72 -17.93 4.01
CA VAL A 318 10.81 -17.35 3.01
C VAL A 318 11.65 -16.79 1.88
N VAL A 319 11.35 -17.22 0.65
CA VAL A 319 12.05 -16.80 -0.56
C VAL A 319 11.02 -16.37 -1.60
N PHE A 320 11.22 -15.20 -2.18
CA PHE A 320 10.47 -14.73 -3.35
C PHE A 320 11.44 -14.60 -4.53
N ALA A 321 11.32 -15.49 -5.52
CA ALA A 321 12.18 -15.48 -6.69
C ALA A 321 11.55 -14.62 -7.79
N GLU A 322 12.27 -13.61 -8.28
CA GLU A 322 11.77 -12.80 -9.38
C GLU A 322 11.77 -13.59 -10.69
N HIS A 323 10.76 -13.37 -11.52
CA HIS A 323 10.69 -13.97 -12.85
C HIS A 323 11.67 -13.28 -13.80
N ARG A 324 12.36 -14.03 -14.67
CA ARG A 324 13.18 -13.44 -15.74
C ARG A 324 12.35 -12.45 -16.58
N PHE A 325 12.98 -11.37 -17.04
CA PHE A 325 12.40 -10.22 -17.75
C PHE A 325 11.49 -9.30 -16.92
N TYR A 326 11.11 -9.66 -15.70
CA TYR A 326 10.31 -8.81 -14.84
C TYR A 326 11.17 -8.10 -13.78
N GLY A 327 10.69 -6.93 -13.35
CA GLY A 327 11.39 -6.09 -12.37
C GLY A 327 12.85 -5.84 -12.74
N LYS A 328 13.77 -6.18 -11.83
CA LYS A 328 15.21 -5.95 -12.03
C LYS A 328 15.94 -7.14 -12.65
N SER A 329 15.28 -8.28 -12.84
CA SER A 329 15.84 -9.51 -13.40
C SER A 329 15.82 -9.50 -14.92
N GLN A 330 16.69 -8.70 -15.52
CA GLN A 330 16.72 -8.44 -16.96
C GLN A 330 17.89 -9.18 -17.64
N PRO A 331 17.65 -10.27 -18.41
CA PRO A 331 18.74 -11.05 -19.00
C PRO A 331 19.67 -10.26 -19.92
N PHE A 332 19.16 -9.20 -20.56
CA PHE A 332 19.93 -8.31 -21.43
C PHE A 332 19.89 -6.85 -20.95
N GLY A 333 19.65 -6.63 -19.65
CA GLY A 333 19.52 -5.29 -19.07
C GLY A 333 18.44 -4.47 -19.78
N LYS A 334 18.78 -3.26 -20.24
CA LYS A 334 17.83 -2.38 -20.96
C LYS A 334 17.43 -2.92 -22.34
N GLU A 335 18.15 -3.91 -22.85
CA GLU A 335 17.93 -4.48 -24.18
C GLU A 335 16.98 -5.67 -24.19
N SER A 336 16.51 -6.14 -23.03
CA SER A 336 15.65 -7.32 -22.91
C SER A 336 14.42 -7.28 -23.83
N TYR A 337 13.84 -6.09 -24.01
CA TYR A 337 12.62 -5.87 -24.78
C TYR A 337 12.86 -5.30 -26.19
N LEU A 338 14.11 -5.11 -26.62
CA LEU A 338 14.42 -4.38 -27.87
C LEU A 338 14.35 -5.26 -29.12
N THR A 339 14.50 -6.58 -29.00
CA THR A 339 14.49 -7.49 -30.14
C THR A 339 13.81 -8.81 -29.79
N ILE A 340 13.25 -9.48 -30.80
CA ILE A 340 12.69 -10.83 -30.62
C ILE A 340 13.75 -11.86 -30.27
N ARG A 341 15.00 -11.67 -30.70
CA ARG A 341 16.10 -12.55 -30.29
C ARG A 341 16.32 -12.51 -28.77
N ASN A 342 16.13 -11.36 -28.15
CA ASN A 342 16.22 -11.23 -26.70
C ASN A 342 14.93 -11.74 -26.03
N LEU A 343 13.76 -11.33 -26.51
CA LEU A 343 12.47 -11.78 -25.97
C LEU A 343 12.25 -13.29 -26.10
N GLY A 344 12.90 -13.96 -27.05
CA GLY A 344 12.81 -15.41 -27.25
C GLY A 344 13.22 -16.26 -26.03
N TYR A 345 13.92 -15.68 -25.05
CA TYR A 345 14.28 -16.34 -23.79
C TYR A 345 13.28 -16.11 -22.65
N LEU A 346 12.19 -15.38 -22.91
CA LEU A 346 11.06 -15.21 -22.01
C LEU A 346 10.03 -16.32 -22.29
N SER A 347 10.14 -17.42 -21.55
CA SER A 347 9.15 -18.50 -21.52
C SER A 347 9.00 -19.05 -20.11
N SER A 348 7.87 -19.73 -19.88
CA SER A 348 7.55 -20.39 -18.62
C SER A 348 8.56 -21.49 -18.28
N GLU A 349 9.03 -22.27 -19.25
CA GLU A 349 10.03 -23.33 -19.01
C GLU A 349 11.36 -22.76 -18.53
N GLN A 350 11.80 -21.66 -19.15
CA GLN A 350 13.03 -20.98 -18.79
C GLN A 350 12.95 -20.41 -17.37
N ALA A 351 11.80 -19.84 -16.99
CA ALA A 351 11.54 -19.39 -15.63
C ALA A 351 11.49 -20.54 -14.61
N LEU A 352 10.86 -21.67 -14.95
CA LEU A 352 10.86 -22.86 -14.10
C LEU A 352 12.27 -23.42 -13.89
N ALA A 353 13.12 -23.40 -14.93
CA ALA A 353 14.51 -23.79 -14.84
C ALA A 353 15.35 -22.81 -13.98
N ASP A 354 15.10 -21.51 -14.07
CA ASP A 354 15.69 -20.50 -13.17
C ASP A 354 15.36 -20.80 -11.71
N PHE A 355 14.09 -21.08 -11.41
CA PHE A 355 13.66 -21.41 -10.05
C PHE A 355 14.28 -22.71 -9.54
N ALA A 356 14.37 -23.75 -10.38
CA ALA A 356 15.07 -24.99 -10.04
C ALA A 356 16.55 -24.74 -9.73
N PHE A 357 17.22 -23.89 -10.53
CA PHE A 357 18.62 -23.50 -10.32
C PHE A 357 18.79 -22.72 -9.01
N LEU A 358 17.90 -21.78 -8.71
CA LEU A 358 17.90 -21.04 -7.44
C LEU A 358 17.64 -21.94 -6.24
N ILE A 359 16.68 -22.85 -6.30
CA ILE A 359 16.43 -23.82 -5.22
C ILE A 359 17.68 -24.63 -4.91
N ARG A 360 18.39 -25.09 -5.94
CA ARG A 360 19.66 -25.82 -5.77
C ARG A 360 20.73 -24.95 -5.11
N HIS A 361 20.86 -23.68 -5.51
CA HIS A 361 21.79 -22.73 -4.88
C HIS A 361 21.44 -22.50 -3.40
N LEU A 362 20.15 -22.28 -3.10
CA LEU A 362 19.68 -22.06 -1.74
C LEU A 362 20.04 -23.22 -0.82
N LYS A 363 19.77 -24.46 -1.25
CA LYS A 363 20.02 -25.67 -0.46
C LYS A 363 21.51 -25.98 -0.27
N ASN A 364 22.33 -25.72 -1.29
CA ASN A 364 23.73 -26.17 -1.29
C ASN A 364 24.73 -25.10 -0.88
N ASN A 365 24.41 -23.83 -1.11
CA ASN A 365 25.39 -22.74 -1.03
C ASN A 365 24.97 -21.59 -0.10
N ARG A 366 23.68 -21.26 -0.02
CA ARG A 366 23.23 -20.04 0.69
C ARG A 366 22.62 -20.28 2.06
N LEU A 367 21.82 -21.32 2.25
CA LEU A 367 21.20 -21.65 3.54
C LEU A 367 22.06 -22.67 4.29
N PHE A 368 22.37 -22.36 5.55
CA PHE A 368 23.18 -23.22 6.39
C PHE A 368 22.44 -24.53 6.69
N ASN A 369 23.09 -25.68 6.39
CA ASN A 369 22.54 -27.02 6.58
C ASN A 369 21.14 -27.19 5.97
N ALA A 370 20.97 -26.85 4.69
CA ALA A 370 19.69 -26.92 3.98
C ALA A 370 19.62 -28.01 2.89
N GLN A 371 20.61 -28.89 2.82
CA GLN A 371 20.70 -29.93 1.78
C GLN A 371 19.48 -30.87 1.82
N ASN A 372 18.94 -31.14 3.01
CA ASN A 372 17.74 -31.96 3.21
C ASN A 372 16.47 -31.13 3.43
N SER A 373 16.52 -29.80 3.28
CA SER A 373 15.33 -28.95 3.37
C SER A 373 14.31 -29.31 2.29
N SER A 374 13.06 -29.50 2.69
CA SER A 374 11.91 -29.61 1.78
C SER A 374 11.53 -28.23 1.27
N VAL A 375 11.07 -28.14 0.02
CA VAL A 375 10.62 -26.87 -0.58
C VAL A 375 9.13 -26.96 -0.85
N ILE A 376 8.38 -25.93 -0.45
CA ILE A 376 6.97 -25.75 -0.80
C ILE A 376 6.85 -24.55 -1.71
N ALA A 377 6.33 -24.75 -2.92
CA ALA A 377 6.12 -23.67 -3.87
C ALA A 377 4.79 -22.94 -3.59
N PHE A 378 4.79 -21.62 -3.73
CA PHE A 378 3.62 -20.77 -3.61
C PHE A 378 3.52 -19.87 -4.82
N GLY A 379 2.29 -19.55 -5.24
CA GLY A 379 2.08 -18.56 -6.29
C GLY A 379 0.60 -18.22 -6.47
N GLY A 380 0.35 -16.97 -6.86
CA GLY A 380 -0.97 -16.46 -7.25
C GLY A 380 -1.03 -16.21 -8.75
N SER A 381 -2.19 -16.34 -9.39
CA SER A 381 -2.34 -16.05 -10.84
C SER A 381 -1.42 -16.95 -11.70
N TYR A 382 -0.72 -16.40 -12.69
CA TYR A 382 0.37 -17.06 -13.41
C TYR A 382 1.47 -17.58 -12.49
N GLY A 383 1.76 -16.90 -11.38
CA GLY A 383 2.63 -17.44 -10.33
C GLY A 383 2.10 -18.74 -9.75
N GLY A 384 0.78 -18.88 -9.62
CA GLY A 384 0.15 -20.13 -9.19
C GLY A 384 0.24 -21.23 -10.26
N MET A 385 0.19 -20.87 -11.54
CA MET A 385 0.45 -21.81 -12.65
C MET A 385 1.90 -22.32 -12.55
N LEU A 386 2.87 -21.42 -12.38
CA LEU A 386 4.28 -21.75 -12.17
C LEU A 386 4.50 -22.62 -10.92
N ALA A 387 3.82 -22.33 -9.81
CA ALA A 387 3.90 -23.13 -8.58
C ALA A 387 3.38 -24.57 -8.80
N ALA A 388 2.29 -24.75 -9.54
CA ALA A 388 1.80 -26.07 -9.92
C ALA A 388 2.77 -26.77 -10.89
N TRP A 389 3.25 -26.05 -11.92
CA TRP A 389 4.10 -26.62 -12.96
C TRP A 389 5.50 -26.98 -12.45
N ILE A 390 6.08 -26.21 -11.53
CA ILE A 390 7.37 -26.57 -10.92
C ILE A 390 7.24 -27.85 -10.09
N ARG A 391 6.11 -28.04 -9.39
CA ARG A 391 5.84 -29.30 -8.68
C ARG A 391 5.66 -30.47 -9.66
N ILE A 392 5.02 -30.25 -10.80
CA ILE A 392 4.83 -31.28 -11.84
C ILE A 392 6.17 -31.67 -12.52
N LYS A 393 6.99 -30.68 -12.88
CA LYS A 393 8.22 -30.89 -13.66
C LYS A 393 9.44 -31.18 -12.81
N TYR A 394 9.51 -30.64 -11.59
CA TYR A 394 10.63 -30.79 -10.66
C TYR A 394 10.18 -31.33 -9.29
N PRO A 395 9.42 -32.45 -9.21
CA PRO A 395 8.93 -33.01 -7.94
C PRO A 395 10.05 -33.50 -7.00
N HIS A 396 11.26 -33.65 -7.52
CA HIS A 396 12.46 -33.99 -6.76
C HIS A 396 13.10 -32.77 -6.04
N LEU A 397 12.71 -31.55 -6.41
CA LEU A 397 13.14 -30.30 -5.76
C LEU A 397 12.04 -29.68 -4.89
N VAL A 398 10.78 -29.79 -5.31
CA VAL A 398 9.62 -29.16 -4.67
C VAL A 398 8.69 -30.24 -4.16
N GLU A 399 8.46 -30.33 -2.84
CA GLU A 399 7.66 -31.39 -2.18
C GLU A 399 6.14 -31.20 -2.36
N GLY A 400 5.68 -29.97 -2.51
CA GLY A 400 4.28 -29.64 -2.76
C GLY A 400 4.11 -28.18 -3.13
N SER A 401 2.90 -27.80 -3.56
CA SER A 401 2.62 -26.43 -3.98
C SER A 401 1.22 -25.93 -3.59
N ILE A 402 1.16 -24.64 -3.26
CA ILE A 402 -0.08 -23.86 -3.14
C ILE A 402 -0.21 -23.01 -4.40
N ALA A 403 -1.08 -23.43 -5.31
CA ALA A 403 -1.37 -22.78 -6.58
C ALA A 403 -2.69 -22.00 -6.46
N SER A 404 -2.61 -20.76 -6.01
CA SER A 404 -3.80 -19.95 -5.71
C SER A 404 -4.28 -19.16 -6.93
N SER A 405 -5.57 -19.26 -7.23
CA SER A 405 -6.25 -18.62 -8.36
C SER A 405 -5.48 -18.78 -9.67
N ALA A 406 -5.00 -20.00 -9.90
CA ALA A 406 -4.15 -20.36 -11.03
C ALA A 406 -5.03 -20.86 -12.20
N PRO A 407 -5.16 -20.11 -13.30
CA PRO A 407 -6.00 -20.47 -14.44
C PRO A 407 -5.30 -21.50 -15.35
N VAL A 408 -4.87 -22.63 -14.77
CA VAL A 408 -4.06 -23.68 -15.41
C VAL A 408 -4.70 -24.35 -16.63
N PHE A 409 -6.01 -24.20 -16.82
CA PHE A 409 -6.77 -24.73 -17.94
C PHE A 409 -7.35 -23.64 -18.86
N TRP A 410 -6.95 -22.38 -18.72
CA TRP A 410 -7.44 -21.29 -19.57
C TRP A 410 -6.72 -21.20 -20.91
N PHE A 411 -6.81 -22.26 -21.73
CA PHE A 411 -6.12 -22.35 -23.01
C PHE A 411 -7.06 -22.79 -24.12
N THR A 412 -6.70 -22.51 -25.38
CA THR A 412 -7.54 -22.81 -26.55
C THR A 412 -7.96 -24.29 -26.66
N ASP A 413 -7.09 -25.23 -26.25
CA ASP A 413 -7.42 -26.67 -26.22
C ASP A 413 -8.49 -27.06 -25.20
N MET A 414 -8.86 -26.13 -24.31
CA MET A 414 -9.78 -26.36 -23.21
C MET A 414 -11.13 -25.64 -23.41
N SER A 415 -11.43 -25.17 -24.63
CA SER A 415 -12.69 -24.48 -25.00
C SER A 415 -13.96 -25.19 -24.58
N ASP A 416 -13.98 -26.52 -24.63
CA ASP A 416 -15.15 -27.31 -24.22
C ASP A 416 -15.38 -27.29 -22.69
N LEU A 417 -14.34 -27.01 -21.91
CA LEU A 417 -14.36 -27.02 -20.44
C LEU A 417 -14.36 -25.61 -19.84
N VAL A 418 -13.71 -24.66 -20.50
CA VAL A 418 -13.56 -23.27 -20.08
C VAL A 418 -14.14 -22.38 -21.18
N PRO A 419 -15.40 -21.94 -21.06
CA PRO A 419 -16.01 -21.03 -22.02
C PRO A 419 -15.21 -19.74 -22.15
N GLU A 420 -15.01 -19.28 -23.38
CA GLU A 420 -14.24 -18.07 -23.72
C GLU A 420 -14.82 -16.77 -23.11
N ASP A 421 -16.11 -16.74 -22.79
CA ASP A 421 -16.81 -15.62 -22.15
C ASP A 421 -16.93 -15.74 -20.63
N ALA A 422 -16.45 -16.85 -20.04
CA ALA A 422 -16.63 -17.13 -18.62
C ALA A 422 -16.04 -16.06 -17.71
N TYR A 423 -14.95 -15.42 -18.14
CA TYR A 423 -14.29 -14.34 -17.39
C TYR A 423 -15.27 -13.18 -17.15
N ASN A 424 -15.83 -12.63 -18.23
CA ASN A 424 -16.73 -11.49 -18.17
C ASN A 424 -18.11 -11.84 -17.61
N HIS A 425 -18.55 -13.08 -17.77
CA HIS A 425 -19.71 -13.61 -17.06
C HIS A 425 -19.52 -13.56 -15.53
N ILE A 426 -18.34 -13.95 -15.03
CA ILE A 426 -18.02 -13.89 -13.61
C ILE A 426 -17.87 -12.45 -13.12
N VAL A 427 -17.26 -11.55 -13.92
CA VAL A 427 -17.22 -10.11 -13.61
C VAL A 427 -18.63 -9.57 -13.38
N LYS A 428 -19.54 -9.81 -14.33
CA LYS A 428 -20.96 -9.45 -14.18
C LYS A 428 -21.55 -10.02 -12.89
N ARG A 429 -21.38 -11.33 -12.64
CA ARG A 429 -21.87 -11.99 -11.43
C ARG A 429 -21.39 -11.30 -10.16
N SER A 430 -20.11 -10.95 -10.08
CA SER A 430 -19.51 -10.31 -8.91
C SER A 430 -20.10 -8.93 -8.63
N PHE A 431 -20.39 -8.14 -9.67
CA PHE A 431 -21.03 -6.82 -9.56
C PHE A 431 -22.51 -6.93 -9.19
N VAL A 432 -23.29 -7.78 -9.87
CA VAL A 432 -24.73 -7.97 -9.56
C VAL A 432 -24.90 -8.47 -8.13
N ASN A 433 -24.11 -9.45 -7.70
CA ASN A 433 -24.17 -9.98 -6.33
C ASN A 433 -23.74 -8.95 -5.27
N SER A 434 -23.00 -7.91 -5.66
CA SER A 434 -22.60 -6.81 -4.78
C SER A 434 -23.60 -5.65 -4.75
N GLY A 435 -24.71 -5.75 -5.49
CA GLY A 435 -25.83 -4.80 -5.45
C GLY A 435 -25.95 -3.86 -6.66
N CYS A 436 -25.19 -4.09 -7.73
CA CYS A 436 -25.36 -3.34 -8.96
C CYS A 436 -26.64 -3.77 -9.69
N ILE A 437 -27.44 -2.81 -10.15
CA ILE A 437 -28.55 -3.10 -11.06
C ILE A 437 -27.97 -3.19 -12.48
N GLU A 438 -28.06 -4.38 -13.07
CA GLU A 438 -27.51 -4.68 -14.39
C GLU A 438 -27.95 -3.65 -15.45
N GLU A 439 -29.25 -3.33 -15.51
CA GLU A 439 -29.79 -2.39 -16.48
C GLU A 439 -29.12 -1.00 -16.39
N ASN A 440 -28.75 -0.55 -15.20
CA ASN A 440 -28.08 0.74 -15.02
C ASN A 440 -26.64 0.73 -15.53
N VAL A 441 -25.95 -0.41 -15.43
CA VAL A 441 -24.61 -0.57 -16.01
C VAL A 441 -24.70 -0.57 -17.54
N LEU A 442 -25.66 -1.31 -18.10
CA LEU A 442 -25.91 -1.36 -19.55
C LEU A 442 -26.31 0.01 -20.13
N ASN A 443 -27.16 0.76 -19.42
CA ASN A 443 -27.52 2.12 -19.81
C ASN A 443 -26.33 3.09 -19.68
N GLY A 444 -25.42 2.84 -18.74
CA GLY A 444 -24.12 3.50 -18.66
C GLY A 444 -23.32 3.41 -19.97
N TRP A 445 -23.14 2.19 -20.49
CA TRP A 445 -22.43 1.98 -21.77
C TRP A 445 -23.12 2.68 -22.95
N LYS A 446 -24.45 2.53 -23.07
CA LYS A 446 -25.24 3.20 -24.11
C LYS A 446 -25.14 4.72 -24.04
N ALA A 447 -25.17 5.29 -22.84
CA ALA A 447 -25.05 6.73 -22.65
C ALA A 447 -23.68 7.26 -23.11
N LEU A 448 -22.59 6.55 -22.81
CA LEU A 448 -21.25 6.94 -23.29
C LEU A 448 -21.17 6.92 -24.82
N GLU A 449 -21.71 5.87 -25.44
CA GLU A 449 -21.77 5.75 -26.89
C GLU A 449 -22.59 6.89 -27.52
N ASN A 450 -23.82 7.12 -27.05
CA ASN A 450 -24.70 8.16 -27.59
C ASN A 450 -24.11 9.58 -27.44
N LEU A 451 -23.57 9.90 -26.27
CA LEU A 451 -22.90 11.19 -26.03
C LEU A 451 -21.68 11.36 -26.95
N SER A 452 -20.97 10.29 -27.28
CA SER A 452 -19.80 10.36 -28.16
C SER A 452 -20.12 10.74 -29.62
N LEU A 453 -21.36 10.54 -30.07
CA LEU A 453 -21.76 10.82 -31.46
C LEU A 453 -21.75 12.31 -31.77
N THR A 454 -22.01 13.17 -30.78
CA THR A 454 -22.09 14.63 -30.98
C THR A 454 -20.83 15.36 -30.50
N VAL A 455 -20.52 16.52 -31.12
CA VAL A 455 -19.38 17.35 -30.70
C VAL A 455 -19.55 17.84 -29.26
N SER A 456 -20.75 18.28 -28.89
CA SER A 456 -21.07 18.73 -27.53
C SER A 456 -20.97 17.60 -26.50
N GLY A 457 -21.45 16.40 -26.83
CA GLY A 457 -21.36 15.24 -25.94
C GLY A 457 -19.91 14.76 -25.75
N ARG A 458 -19.07 14.77 -26.79
CA ARG A 458 -17.62 14.52 -26.62
C ARG A 458 -16.95 15.55 -25.73
N ALA A 459 -17.26 16.84 -25.89
CA ALA A 459 -16.75 17.88 -25.00
C ALA A 459 -17.19 17.67 -23.55
N TYR A 460 -18.45 17.26 -23.34
CA TYR A 460 -18.96 16.87 -22.02
C TYR A 460 -18.19 15.69 -21.43
N LEU A 461 -18.00 14.60 -22.18
CA LEU A 461 -17.26 13.42 -21.73
C LEU A 461 -15.80 13.76 -21.39
N ASN A 462 -15.11 14.56 -22.23
CA ASN A 462 -13.75 15.03 -21.97
C ASN A 462 -13.66 15.78 -20.63
N HIS A 463 -14.66 16.61 -20.32
CA HIS A 463 -14.73 17.37 -19.08
C HIS A 463 -15.08 16.48 -17.87
N LEU A 464 -16.17 15.70 -17.96
CA LEU A 464 -16.63 14.81 -16.90
C LEU A 464 -15.55 13.83 -16.46
N PHE A 465 -14.93 13.15 -17.43
CA PHE A 465 -13.89 12.16 -17.17
C PHE A 465 -12.53 12.79 -16.90
N ARG A 466 -12.41 14.13 -16.91
CA ARG A 466 -11.14 14.85 -16.67
C ARG A 466 -10.00 14.30 -17.52
N LEU A 467 -10.27 14.06 -18.80
CA LEU A 467 -9.29 13.46 -19.69
C LEU A 467 -8.09 14.40 -19.90
N ASP A 468 -6.88 13.85 -20.03
CA ASP A 468 -5.74 14.61 -20.53
C ASP A 468 -6.02 15.04 -21.97
N LYS A 469 -5.60 16.24 -22.36
CA LYS A 469 -5.74 16.77 -23.73
C LYS A 469 -5.28 15.78 -24.81
N LYS A 470 -4.24 15.00 -24.55
CA LYS A 470 -3.73 13.99 -25.51
C LYS A 470 -4.64 12.75 -25.66
N SER A 471 -5.60 12.59 -24.76
CA SER A 471 -6.61 11.54 -24.76
C SER A 471 -8.03 12.06 -25.03
N TYR A 472 -8.17 13.32 -25.47
CA TYR A 472 -9.48 13.87 -25.81
C TYR A 472 -10.17 13.07 -26.92
N LEU A 473 -11.47 12.84 -26.71
CA LEU A 473 -12.38 12.31 -27.71
C LEU A 473 -12.65 13.40 -28.75
N ASN A 474 -12.08 13.26 -29.94
CA ASN A 474 -12.21 14.21 -31.04
C ASN A 474 -13.22 13.70 -32.09
N ASN A 475 -13.17 12.41 -32.38
CA ASN A 475 -14.08 11.70 -33.29
C ASN A 475 -15.06 10.84 -32.50
N SER A 476 -16.15 10.41 -33.14
CA SER A 476 -17.11 9.46 -32.54
C SER A 476 -16.37 8.25 -31.98
N ASP A 477 -15.55 7.61 -32.80
CA ASP A 477 -14.93 6.32 -32.50
C ASP A 477 -13.87 6.38 -31.39
N ASP A 478 -13.42 7.57 -30.99
CA ASP A 478 -12.45 7.71 -29.90
C ASP A 478 -13.01 7.17 -28.57
N TRP A 479 -14.34 7.10 -28.43
CA TRP A 479 -14.99 6.55 -27.23
C TRP A 479 -14.62 5.09 -26.95
N ILE A 480 -14.20 4.33 -27.98
CA ILE A 480 -13.74 2.94 -27.86
C ILE A 480 -12.59 2.85 -26.84
N MET A 481 -11.67 3.82 -26.82
CA MET A 481 -10.58 3.87 -25.85
C MET A 481 -11.10 4.08 -24.43
N LEU A 482 -12.10 4.94 -24.23
CA LEU A 482 -12.72 5.16 -22.93
C LEU A 482 -13.46 3.90 -22.46
N ARG A 483 -14.14 3.23 -23.38
CA ARG A 483 -14.83 1.96 -23.12
C ARG A 483 -13.87 0.89 -22.64
N GLU A 484 -12.80 0.63 -23.39
CA GLU A 484 -11.79 -0.38 -23.05
C GLU A 484 -11.14 -0.08 -21.70
N TYR A 485 -10.82 1.19 -21.45
CA TYR A 485 -10.27 1.64 -20.18
C TYR A 485 -11.23 1.41 -19.00
N LEU A 486 -12.54 1.61 -19.20
CA LEU A 486 -13.55 1.30 -18.18
C LEU A 486 -13.75 -0.20 -18.01
N GLU A 487 -13.72 -0.98 -19.10
CA GLU A 487 -13.84 -2.43 -19.05
C GLU A 487 -12.71 -3.04 -18.20
N ASP A 488 -11.47 -2.60 -18.40
CA ASP A 488 -10.32 -2.98 -17.56
C ASP A 488 -10.57 -2.70 -16.07
N ILE A 489 -11.25 -1.60 -15.73
CA ILE A 489 -11.61 -1.27 -14.34
C ILE A 489 -12.63 -2.25 -13.77
N PHE A 490 -13.69 -2.57 -14.51
CA PHE A 490 -14.69 -3.55 -14.05
C PHE A 490 -14.03 -4.91 -13.80
N GLN A 491 -13.21 -5.35 -14.74
CA GLN A 491 -12.47 -6.61 -14.64
C GLN A 491 -11.50 -6.60 -13.45
N SER A 492 -10.67 -5.58 -13.35
CA SER A 492 -9.68 -5.45 -12.27
C SER A 492 -10.33 -5.33 -10.89
N MET A 493 -11.41 -4.55 -10.75
CA MET A 493 -12.14 -4.43 -9.48
C MET A 493 -12.75 -5.75 -9.03
N ALA A 494 -13.22 -6.60 -9.95
CA ALA A 494 -13.68 -7.94 -9.59
C ALA A 494 -12.53 -8.80 -9.03
N MET A 495 -11.33 -8.72 -9.62
CA MET A 495 -10.14 -9.42 -9.13
C MET A 495 -9.72 -8.95 -7.73
N VAL A 496 -9.76 -7.64 -7.45
CA VAL A 496 -9.32 -7.07 -6.16
C VAL A 496 -10.46 -6.74 -5.19
N ASN A 497 -11.57 -7.48 -5.28
CA ASN A 497 -12.75 -7.28 -4.43
C ASN A 497 -12.58 -7.85 -3.00
N TYR A 498 -11.55 -7.39 -2.26
CA TYR A 498 -11.21 -7.87 -0.92
C TYR A 498 -12.06 -7.19 0.18
N PRO A 499 -12.25 -7.83 1.35
CA PRO A 499 -13.09 -7.29 2.43
C PRO A 499 -12.55 -6.06 3.17
N TYR A 500 -11.31 -5.66 2.90
CA TYR A 500 -10.60 -4.59 3.58
C TYR A 500 -9.78 -3.75 2.59
N PRO A 501 -9.38 -2.53 2.98
CA PRO A 501 -8.55 -1.69 2.11
C PRO A 501 -7.28 -2.40 1.67
N SER A 502 -6.92 -2.26 0.40
CA SER A 502 -5.75 -2.94 -0.16
C SER A 502 -5.07 -2.08 -1.22
N ASN A 503 -3.78 -2.34 -1.42
CA ASN A 503 -2.97 -1.72 -2.46
C ASN A 503 -2.21 -2.81 -3.22
N TYR A 504 -2.89 -3.45 -4.18
CA TYR A 504 -2.31 -4.48 -5.03
C TYR A 504 -2.23 -4.01 -6.48
N LEU A 505 -3.38 -3.86 -7.16
CA LEU A 505 -3.46 -3.25 -8.50
C LEU A 505 -3.72 -1.74 -8.42
N ALA A 506 -4.49 -1.33 -7.42
CA ALA A 506 -4.79 0.06 -7.09
C ALA A 506 -5.08 0.18 -5.59
N GLU A 507 -4.96 1.40 -5.06
CA GLU A 507 -5.40 1.74 -3.70
C GLU A 507 -6.92 1.80 -3.65
N LEU A 508 -7.53 0.84 -2.96
CA LEU A 508 -8.97 0.65 -2.94
C LEU A 508 -9.50 0.44 -1.52
N PRO A 509 -10.76 0.84 -1.25
CA PRO A 509 -11.43 0.53 0.02
C PRO A 509 -11.76 -0.97 0.11
N GLY A 510 -12.17 -1.42 1.29
CA GLY A 510 -12.78 -2.74 1.45
C GLY A 510 -14.09 -2.86 0.67
N TRP A 511 -14.31 -4.02 0.06
CA TRP A 511 -15.41 -4.34 -0.85
C TRP A 511 -15.59 -3.30 -1.96
N PRO A 512 -14.57 -3.05 -2.79
CA PRO A 512 -14.58 -1.95 -3.75
C PRO A 512 -15.71 -2.10 -4.79
N VAL A 513 -16.10 -3.31 -5.16
CA VAL A 513 -17.25 -3.54 -6.07
C VAL A 513 -18.57 -3.10 -5.42
N LYS A 514 -18.77 -3.37 -4.12
CA LYS A 514 -19.95 -2.90 -3.37
C LYS A 514 -19.99 -1.37 -3.28
N VAL A 515 -18.83 -0.72 -3.16
CA VAL A 515 -18.74 0.74 -3.20
C VAL A 515 -19.09 1.26 -4.59
N ALA A 516 -18.55 0.65 -5.66
CA ALA A 516 -18.86 0.99 -7.04
C ALA A 516 -20.36 0.84 -7.36
N CYS A 517 -21.02 -0.19 -6.82
CA CYS A 517 -22.45 -0.42 -7.05
C CYS A 517 -23.36 0.68 -6.50
N LYS A 518 -22.88 1.55 -5.60
CA LYS A 518 -23.63 2.75 -5.19
C LYS A 518 -23.88 3.71 -6.36
N PHE A 519 -23.04 3.71 -7.39
CA PHE A 519 -23.25 4.50 -8.60
C PHE A 519 -24.32 3.90 -9.52
N PHE A 520 -24.61 2.60 -9.39
CA PHE A 520 -25.51 1.84 -10.26
C PHE A 520 -26.78 1.31 -9.56
N ASN A 521 -27.05 1.74 -8.32
CA ASN A 521 -28.16 1.23 -7.49
C ASN A 521 -29.53 1.91 -7.76
N SER A 522 -29.57 2.90 -8.65
CA SER A 522 -30.77 3.70 -8.93
C SER A 522 -30.80 4.10 -10.40
N THR A 523 -31.99 3.99 -11.01
CA THR A 523 -32.24 4.40 -12.39
C THR A 523 -31.98 5.89 -12.55
N LYS A 524 -31.27 6.26 -13.62
CA LYS A 524 -30.99 7.65 -13.97
C LYS A 524 -31.97 8.16 -15.02
N ARG A 525 -32.15 9.48 -15.05
CA ARG A 525 -33.10 10.17 -15.93
C ARG A 525 -32.48 10.62 -17.24
N THR A 526 -31.17 10.92 -17.25
CA THR A 526 -30.47 11.42 -18.44
C THR A 526 -29.20 10.62 -18.74
N GLU A 527 -28.70 10.74 -19.98
CA GLU A 527 -27.45 10.11 -20.41
C GLU A 527 -26.25 10.66 -19.63
N GLU A 528 -26.26 11.95 -19.29
CA GLU A 528 -25.22 12.59 -18.48
C GLU A 528 -25.16 12.00 -17.07
N GLU A 529 -26.30 11.72 -16.44
CA GLU A 529 -26.34 11.06 -15.13
C GLU A 529 -25.81 9.62 -15.19
N TYR A 530 -26.08 8.89 -16.28
CA TYR A 530 -25.49 7.56 -16.52
C TYR A 530 -23.98 7.65 -16.76
N ALA A 531 -23.51 8.63 -17.52
CA ALA A 531 -22.08 8.89 -17.73
C ALA A 531 -21.38 9.24 -16.41
N GLN A 532 -22.03 10.00 -15.51
CA GLN A 532 -21.51 10.28 -14.17
C GLN A 532 -21.34 9.01 -13.33
N SER A 533 -22.24 8.04 -13.44
CA SER A 533 -22.07 6.73 -12.78
C SER A 533 -20.84 5.99 -13.29
N MET A 534 -20.59 6.01 -14.61
CA MET A 534 -19.39 5.44 -15.23
C MET A 534 -18.11 6.18 -14.82
N PHE A 535 -18.17 7.50 -14.68
CA PHE A 535 -17.08 8.27 -14.10
C PHE A 535 -16.84 7.91 -12.62
N GLY A 536 -17.90 7.67 -11.85
CA GLY A 536 -17.81 7.30 -10.43
C GLY A 536 -16.95 6.06 -10.19
N ILE A 537 -17.13 5.01 -10.99
CA ILE A 537 -16.30 3.80 -10.91
C ILE A 537 -14.84 4.07 -11.36
N MET A 538 -14.63 4.84 -12.43
CA MET A 538 -13.27 5.21 -12.87
C MET A 538 -12.52 6.02 -11.80
N ASN A 539 -13.21 6.99 -11.19
CA ASN A 539 -12.65 7.82 -10.13
C ASN A 539 -12.38 7.01 -8.86
N LEU A 540 -13.25 6.08 -8.51
CA LEU A 540 -13.02 5.16 -7.39
C LEU A 540 -11.78 4.30 -7.62
N TYR A 541 -11.53 3.83 -8.84
CA TYR A 541 -10.38 2.97 -9.11
C TYR A 541 -9.05 3.73 -9.18
N TYR A 542 -9.00 4.80 -9.97
CA TYR A 542 -7.74 5.50 -10.26
C TYR A 542 -7.47 6.72 -9.36
N ASN A 543 -8.46 7.14 -8.56
CA ASN A 543 -8.38 8.39 -7.79
C ASN A 543 -9.09 8.27 -6.42
N TYR A 544 -9.03 7.10 -5.80
CA TYR A 544 -9.59 6.88 -4.47
C TYR A 544 -9.01 7.85 -3.42
N THR A 545 -7.71 8.14 -3.49
CA THR A 545 -7.01 9.07 -2.60
C THR A 545 -7.19 10.55 -2.96
N GLY A 546 -7.84 10.86 -4.07
CA GLY A 546 -8.10 12.24 -4.50
C GLY A 546 -6.91 13.00 -5.09
N GLN A 547 -5.77 12.35 -5.32
CA GLN A 547 -4.53 13.00 -5.77
C GLN A 547 -4.42 13.16 -7.31
N LYS A 548 -5.23 12.43 -8.08
CA LYS A 548 -5.18 12.40 -9.55
C LYS A 548 -6.09 13.47 -10.15
N GLU A 549 -5.46 14.46 -10.79
CA GLU A 549 -6.16 15.60 -11.41
C GLU A 549 -6.81 15.23 -12.75
N THR A 550 -6.11 14.48 -13.60
CA THR A 550 -6.56 14.09 -14.95
C THR A 550 -6.25 12.62 -15.27
N PHE A 551 -6.93 12.06 -16.28
CA PHE A 551 -6.78 10.66 -16.69
C PHE A 551 -6.31 10.53 -18.14
N CYS A 552 -5.30 9.70 -18.35
CA CYS A 552 -4.71 9.42 -19.65
C CYS A 552 -5.15 8.02 -20.11
N ILE A 553 -6.06 7.96 -21.08
CA ILE A 553 -6.70 6.70 -21.49
C ILE A 553 -6.26 6.16 -22.86
N LYS A 554 -5.41 6.90 -23.59
CA LYS A 554 -4.97 6.54 -24.94
C LYS A 554 -3.72 5.65 -24.92
N PRO A 555 -3.81 4.34 -25.21
CA PRO A 555 -2.70 3.39 -24.97
C PRO A 555 -1.38 3.75 -25.68
N LYS A 556 -1.46 4.33 -26.89
CA LYS A 556 -0.26 4.69 -27.69
C LYS A 556 0.61 5.79 -27.07
N VAL A 557 0.06 6.60 -26.16
CA VAL A 557 0.75 7.78 -25.58
C VAL A 557 0.66 7.83 -24.06
N CYS A 558 -0.14 6.95 -23.45
CA CYS A 558 -0.34 6.87 -22.01
C CYS A 558 0.45 5.68 -21.43
N LYS A 559 0.88 5.83 -20.17
CA LYS A 559 1.48 4.75 -19.39
C LYS A 559 0.52 4.18 -18.34
N ASP A 560 -0.64 4.82 -18.17
CA ASP A 560 -1.64 4.42 -17.20
C ASP A 560 -2.36 3.16 -17.69
N SER A 561 -2.48 2.17 -16.82
CA SER A 561 -3.21 0.92 -17.04
C SER A 561 -3.75 0.44 -15.70
N ALA A 562 -4.86 -0.31 -15.71
CA ALA A 562 -5.39 -0.95 -14.50
C ALA A 562 -4.39 -1.93 -13.87
N TYR A 563 -3.47 -2.48 -14.68
CA TYR A 563 -2.43 -3.39 -14.23
C TYR A 563 -1.06 -2.71 -14.04
N GLY A 564 -1.00 -1.38 -14.15
CA GLY A 564 0.26 -0.63 -14.13
C GLY A 564 1.11 -0.80 -12.87
N ALA A 565 0.48 -1.13 -11.73
CA ALA A 565 1.19 -1.41 -10.47
C ALA A 565 2.14 -2.62 -10.55
N LEU A 566 1.88 -3.57 -11.46
CA LEU A 566 2.76 -4.73 -11.68
C LEU A 566 4.14 -4.28 -12.20
N GLY A 567 4.20 -3.13 -12.90
CA GLY A 567 5.42 -2.61 -13.51
C GLY A 567 5.90 -3.43 -14.70
N ASP A 568 5.03 -4.24 -15.30
CA ASP A 568 5.32 -4.91 -16.58
C ASP A 568 5.50 -3.86 -17.69
N MET A 569 6.47 -4.11 -18.56
CA MET A 569 6.71 -3.30 -19.74
C MET A 569 5.96 -3.88 -20.94
N PHE A 570 6.31 -5.12 -21.31
CA PHE A 570 5.75 -5.86 -22.45
C PHE A 570 5.90 -7.38 -22.27
N GLY A 571 6.30 -7.84 -21.08
CA GLY A 571 6.63 -9.24 -20.83
C GLY A 571 5.39 -10.11 -20.95
N TRP A 572 4.30 -9.70 -20.32
CA TRP A 572 3.05 -10.45 -20.36
C TRP A 572 2.44 -10.46 -21.76
N SER A 573 2.55 -9.33 -22.47
CA SER A 573 2.13 -9.23 -23.88
C SER A 573 2.92 -10.22 -24.76
N TRP A 574 4.24 -10.34 -24.53
CA TRP A 574 5.06 -11.30 -25.26
C TRP A 574 4.68 -12.75 -24.95
N GLN A 575 4.48 -13.09 -23.68
CA GLN A 575 4.06 -14.43 -23.28
C GLN A 575 2.69 -14.78 -23.86
N SER A 576 1.74 -13.84 -23.85
CA SER A 576 0.40 -14.00 -24.45
C SER A 576 0.43 -14.10 -25.99
N CYS A 577 1.53 -13.66 -26.61
CA CYS A 577 1.80 -13.79 -28.04
C CYS A 577 2.67 -14.99 -28.40
N THR A 578 3.00 -15.87 -27.46
CA THR A 578 3.85 -17.04 -27.72
C THR A 578 3.28 -18.31 -27.10
N GLU A 579 3.26 -18.40 -25.78
CA GLU A 579 2.88 -19.61 -25.02
C GLU A 579 1.55 -19.46 -24.25
N MET A 580 1.24 -18.27 -23.73
CA MET A 580 0.05 -17.99 -22.93
C MET A 580 -1.14 -17.54 -23.79
N VAL A 581 -1.44 -18.31 -24.84
CA VAL A 581 -2.56 -18.00 -25.74
C VAL A 581 -3.88 -18.43 -25.08
N MET A 582 -4.45 -17.51 -24.32
CA MET A 582 -5.66 -17.69 -23.53
C MET A 582 -6.86 -17.14 -24.30
N GLN A 583 -7.86 -17.99 -24.57
CA GLN A 583 -9.08 -17.56 -25.24
C GLN A 583 -9.92 -16.68 -24.31
N GLN A 584 -10.26 -15.48 -24.73
CA GLN A 584 -11.12 -14.59 -23.95
C GLN A 584 -11.93 -13.70 -24.88
N CYS A 585 -13.22 -13.57 -24.57
CA CYS A 585 -14.12 -12.64 -25.25
C CYS A 585 -15.29 -12.23 -24.32
N SER A 586 -16.14 -11.37 -24.86
CA SER A 586 -17.39 -10.89 -24.28
C SER A 586 -18.53 -11.33 -25.19
N SER A 587 -19.47 -12.08 -24.63
CA SER A 587 -20.68 -12.50 -25.33
C SER A 587 -21.69 -11.36 -25.44
N GLY A 588 -21.52 -10.32 -24.62
CA GLY A 588 -22.41 -9.17 -24.51
C GLY A 588 -23.70 -9.48 -23.74
N PRO A 589 -24.60 -8.50 -23.58
CA PRO A 589 -25.85 -8.69 -22.87
C PRO A 589 -26.72 -9.76 -23.55
N PRO A 590 -27.40 -10.65 -22.78
CA PRO A 590 -27.54 -10.65 -21.32
C PRO A 590 -26.45 -11.46 -20.58
N ASN A 591 -25.38 -11.91 -21.24
CA ASN A 591 -24.39 -12.81 -20.62
C ASN A 591 -23.36 -12.07 -19.77
N ASP A 592 -23.01 -10.85 -20.17
CA ASP A 592 -22.09 -9.94 -19.47
C ASP A 592 -22.52 -8.46 -19.69
N PHE A 593 -21.67 -7.52 -19.25
CA PHE A 593 -21.94 -6.07 -19.37
C PHE A 593 -21.32 -5.41 -20.60
N PHE A 594 -20.49 -6.12 -21.37
CA PHE A 594 -19.56 -5.52 -22.31
C PHE A 594 -20.05 -5.64 -23.75
N ILE A 595 -19.32 -5.03 -24.69
CA ILE A 595 -19.66 -5.16 -26.11
C ILE A 595 -19.32 -6.57 -26.58
N LYS A 596 -20.24 -7.17 -27.32
CA LYS A 596 -20.03 -8.49 -27.91
C LYS A 596 -18.83 -8.48 -28.87
N ASN A 597 -17.85 -9.33 -28.60
CA ASN A 597 -16.71 -9.58 -29.47
C ASN A 597 -16.36 -11.09 -29.61
N CYS A 598 -17.17 -11.99 -29.04
CA CYS A 598 -17.06 -13.43 -29.30
C CYS A 598 -17.46 -13.82 -30.74
N PRO A 599 -16.90 -14.91 -31.29
CA PRO A 599 -15.94 -15.81 -30.64
C PRO A 599 -14.50 -15.29 -30.70
N PHE A 600 -13.68 -15.75 -29.74
CA PHE A 600 -12.23 -15.58 -29.82
C PHE A 600 -11.71 -16.29 -31.07
N THR A 601 -10.75 -15.66 -31.76
CA THR A 601 -10.09 -16.25 -32.94
C THR A 601 -8.59 -16.19 -32.78
N VAL A 602 -7.92 -17.29 -33.13
CA VAL A 602 -6.46 -17.37 -33.12
C VAL A 602 -5.88 -16.35 -34.11
N GLU A 603 -6.51 -16.17 -35.27
CA GLU A 603 -6.11 -15.17 -36.28
C GLU A 603 -6.22 -13.73 -35.77
N GLY A 604 -7.22 -13.45 -34.91
CA GLY A 604 -7.36 -12.17 -34.22
C GLY A 604 -6.19 -11.91 -33.28
N GLN A 605 -5.84 -12.90 -32.46
CA GLN A 605 -4.67 -12.83 -31.58
C GLN A 605 -3.37 -12.69 -32.36
N GLU A 606 -3.19 -13.42 -33.47
CA GLU A 606 -2.02 -13.25 -34.36
C GLU A 606 -1.91 -11.82 -34.87
N SER A 607 -3.04 -11.24 -35.28
CA SER A 607 -3.08 -9.87 -35.81
C SER A 607 -2.69 -8.85 -34.74
N TYR A 608 -3.18 -9.03 -33.52
CA TYR A 608 -2.75 -8.23 -32.36
C TYR A 608 -1.23 -8.37 -32.12
N CYS A 609 -0.70 -9.58 -32.10
CA CYS A 609 0.73 -9.82 -31.87
C CYS A 609 1.62 -9.24 -32.97
N ILE A 610 1.16 -9.25 -34.22
CA ILE A 610 1.83 -8.59 -35.35
C ILE A 610 1.80 -7.06 -35.19
N ASP A 611 0.69 -6.48 -34.72
CA ASP A 611 0.62 -5.02 -34.48
C ASP A 611 1.60 -4.59 -33.37
N VAL A 612 1.66 -5.35 -32.27
CA VAL A 612 2.52 -5.04 -31.12
C VAL A 612 4.00 -5.30 -31.42
N PHE A 613 4.34 -6.47 -31.95
CA PHE A 613 5.74 -6.93 -32.06
C PHE A 613 6.24 -7.05 -33.51
N GLY A 614 5.43 -6.77 -34.53
CA GLY A 614 5.81 -6.91 -35.94
C GLY A 614 7.03 -6.07 -36.31
N LYS A 615 7.16 -4.86 -35.74
CA LYS A 615 8.34 -4.00 -35.91
C LYS A 615 9.63 -4.59 -35.33
N LEU A 616 9.51 -5.52 -34.38
CA LEU A 616 10.64 -6.26 -33.81
C LEU A 616 10.95 -7.56 -34.58
N GLY A 617 10.21 -7.84 -35.66
CA GLY A 617 10.36 -9.01 -36.53
C GLY A 617 9.42 -10.16 -36.22
N TYR A 618 8.28 -9.92 -35.55
CA TYR A 618 7.38 -10.97 -35.12
C TYR A 618 6.72 -11.64 -36.32
N THR A 619 6.61 -12.98 -36.26
CA THR A 619 6.00 -13.78 -37.31
C THR A 619 5.01 -14.76 -36.69
N LYS A 620 3.94 -15.08 -37.42
CA LYS A 620 2.87 -16.00 -36.97
C LYS A 620 3.38 -17.32 -36.36
N PRO A 621 4.43 -17.99 -36.91
CA PRO A 621 4.94 -19.24 -36.33
C PRO A 621 5.52 -19.14 -34.91
N LEU A 622 5.74 -17.94 -34.39
CA LEU A 622 6.16 -17.73 -33.00
C LEU A 622 5.01 -17.96 -32.02
N MET A 623 3.76 -17.76 -32.44
CA MET A 623 2.60 -18.08 -31.63
C MET A 623 2.35 -19.59 -31.66
N ARG A 624 2.28 -20.22 -30.48
CA ARG A 624 2.06 -21.66 -30.36
C ARG A 624 0.88 -21.91 -29.42
N PRO A 625 -0.37 -21.78 -29.92
CA PRO A 625 -1.57 -21.79 -29.07
C PRO A 625 -1.75 -23.08 -28.25
N HIS A 626 -1.22 -24.20 -28.74
CA HIS A 626 -1.33 -25.51 -28.10
C HIS A 626 -0.15 -25.85 -27.17
N TRP A 627 0.86 -24.98 -27.08
CA TRP A 627 2.14 -25.32 -26.45
C TRP A 627 2.02 -25.52 -24.95
N SER A 628 1.29 -24.66 -24.25
CA SER A 628 1.13 -24.75 -22.80
C SER A 628 0.44 -26.06 -22.38
N ILE A 629 -0.62 -26.47 -23.09
CA ILE A 629 -1.29 -27.75 -22.82
C ILE A 629 -0.43 -28.95 -23.23
N LEU A 630 0.30 -28.86 -24.34
CA LEU A 630 1.26 -29.90 -24.73
C LEU A 630 2.35 -30.10 -23.68
N ASN A 631 2.86 -29.01 -23.10
CA ASN A 631 3.96 -29.08 -22.15
C ASN A 631 3.49 -29.49 -20.74
N TYR A 632 2.42 -28.87 -20.23
CA TYR A 632 2.01 -29.06 -18.84
C TYR A 632 0.88 -30.06 -18.66
N GLY A 633 0.02 -30.22 -19.66
CA GLY A 633 -1.11 -31.13 -19.67
C GLY A 633 -2.44 -30.50 -19.22
N HIS A 634 -3.54 -31.22 -19.48
CA HIS A 634 -4.92 -30.74 -19.31
C HIS A 634 -5.69 -31.39 -18.15
N ARG A 635 -5.08 -32.35 -17.43
CA ARG A 635 -5.77 -33.10 -16.34
C ARG A 635 -4.89 -33.50 -15.16
N TYR A 636 -3.56 -33.48 -15.32
CA TYR A 636 -2.57 -33.81 -14.29
C TYR A 636 -2.73 -35.17 -13.58
N PRO A 637 -2.89 -36.31 -14.28
CA PRO A 637 -3.20 -37.61 -13.67
C PRO A 637 -2.09 -38.18 -12.76
N THR A 638 -0.84 -37.78 -12.97
CA THR A 638 0.33 -38.23 -12.20
C THR A 638 0.86 -37.17 -11.23
N ALA A 639 0.27 -35.98 -11.24
CA ALA A 639 0.67 -34.91 -10.34
C ALA A 639 0.26 -35.22 -8.90
N THR A 640 1.04 -34.73 -7.95
CA THR A 640 0.81 -34.96 -6.53
C THR A 640 1.16 -33.72 -5.71
N ASN A 641 0.50 -33.58 -4.56
CA ASN A 641 0.78 -32.56 -3.55
C ASN A 641 0.57 -31.14 -4.06
N ILE A 642 -0.59 -30.88 -4.67
CA ILE A 642 -0.94 -29.54 -5.16
C ILE A 642 -2.30 -29.15 -4.59
N VAL A 643 -2.35 -28.00 -3.94
CA VAL A 643 -3.60 -27.33 -3.58
C VAL A 643 -3.87 -26.24 -4.60
N PHE A 644 -5.01 -26.35 -5.29
CA PHE A 644 -5.57 -25.33 -6.18
C PHE A 644 -6.69 -24.59 -5.43
N SER A 645 -6.41 -23.42 -4.89
CA SER A 645 -7.42 -22.54 -4.28
C SER A 645 -7.98 -21.57 -5.34
N ASN A 646 -9.27 -21.27 -5.30
CA ASN A 646 -9.88 -20.26 -6.17
C ASN A 646 -10.93 -19.43 -5.41
N GLY A 647 -10.95 -18.13 -5.65
CA GLY A 647 -12.02 -17.26 -5.20
C GLY A 647 -13.28 -17.42 -6.06
N TYR A 648 -14.46 -17.50 -5.44
CA TYR A 648 -15.71 -17.53 -6.23
C TYR A 648 -16.04 -16.16 -6.85
N LEU A 649 -15.48 -15.06 -6.34
CA LEU A 649 -15.67 -13.73 -6.95
C LEU A 649 -14.62 -13.44 -8.04
N ASP A 650 -13.60 -14.29 -8.15
CA ASP A 650 -12.49 -14.14 -9.07
C ASP A 650 -12.86 -14.61 -10.49
N PRO A 651 -12.79 -13.71 -11.50
CA PRO A 651 -12.99 -14.08 -12.90
C PRO A 651 -12.07 -15.20 -13.41
N TRP A 652 -10.83 -15.27 -12.93
CA TRP A 652 -9.86 -16.30 -13.35
C TRP A 652 -10.20 -17.71 -12.87
N SER A 653 -11.10 -17.83 -11.89
CA SER A 653 -11.49 -19.13 -11.32
C SER A 653 -12.06 -20.12 -12.34
N ALA A 654 -12.65 -19.64 -13.44
CA ALA A 654 -13.22 -20.50 -14.48
C ALA A 654 -12.18 -21.39 -15.18
N GLY A 655 -10.91 -20.96 -15.27
CA GLY A 655 -9.82 -21.78 -15.81
C GLY A 655 -9.00 -22.48 -14.74
N GLY A 656 -9.43 -22.42 -13.48
CA GLY A 656 -8.79 -23.16 -12.40
C GLY A 656 -8.88 -24.67 -12.60
N TRP A 657 -8.10 -25.43 -11.84
CA TRP A 657 -8.12 -26.90 -11.93
C TRP A 657 -9.50 -27.52 -11.66
N SER A 658 -10.31 -26.87 -10.80
CA SER A 658 -11.71 -27.22 -10.57
C SER A 658 -12.47 -26.03 -9.98
N LEU A 659 -13.70 -25.84 -10.45
CA LEU A 659 -14.68 -24.88 -9.91
C LEU A 659 -15.45 -25.41 -8.69
N LYS A 660 -15.17 -26.65 -8.27
CA LYS A 660 -15.78 -27.29 -7.11
C LYS A 660 -14.69 -27.78 -6.17
N SER A 661 -14.92 -27.59 -4.87
CA SER A 661 -14.07 -28.20 -3.85
C SER A 661 -14.07 -29.72 -4.01
N GLN A 662 -12.90 -30.30 -4.23
CA GLN A 662 -12.75 -31.74 -4.45
C GLN A 662 -11.34 -32.21 -4.08
N ILE A 663 -11.19 -33.51 -3.88
CA ILE A 663 -9.89 -34.17 -3.63
C ILE A 663 -9.77 -35.32 -4.63
N MET A 664 -8.73 -35.31 -5.44
CA MET A 664 -8.37 -36.41 -6.35
C MET A 664 -6.93 -36.82 -6.07
N GLY A 665 -6.74 -37.97 -5.42
CA GLY A 665 -5.42 -38.35 -4.92
C GLY A 665 -4.88 -37.31 -3.93
N SER A 666 -3.74 -36.70 -4.26
CA SER A 666 -3.17 -35.57 -3.49
C SER A 666 -3.28 -34.22 -4.21
N LEU A 667 -4.18 -34.11 -5.20
CA LEU A 667 -4.64 -32.85 -5.77
C LEU A 667 -5.91 -32.41 -5.04
N ILE A 668 -5.92 -31.16 -4.57
CA ILE A 668 -7.01 -30.61 -3.77
C ILE A 668 -7.48 -29.32 -4.42
N SER A 669 -8.79 -29.18 -4.61
CA SER A 669 -9.43 -27.91 -4.96
C SER A 669 -10.12 -27.31 -3.74
N ILE A 670 -9.90 -26.02 -3.50
CA ILE A 670 -10.54 -25.25 -2.44
C ILE A 670 -11.23 -24.02 -3.05
N ILE A 671 -12.52 -23.86 -2.81
CA ILE A 671 -13.26 -22.67 -3.26
C ILE A 671 -13.54 -21.72 -2.09
N VAL A 672 -13.03 -20.49 -2.18
CA VAL A 672 -13.25 -19.41 -1.22
C VAL A 672 -14.50 -18.62 -1.67
N LYS A 673 -15.66 -18.90 -1.04
CA LYS A 673 -16.99 -18.44 -1.49
C LYS A 673 -17.14 -16.93 -1.71
N ASP A 674 -16.44 -16.14 -0.92
CA ASP A 674 -16.44 -14.67 -0.95
C ASP A 674 -15.04 -14.12 -1.23
N GLY A 675 -14.14 -15.00 -1.67
CA GLY A 675 -12.80 -14.62 -2.08
C GLY A 675 -12.79 -14.07 -3.50
N ALA A 676 -12.08 -12.97 -3.68
CA ALA A 676 -11.62 -12.50 -4.98
C ALA A 676 -10.30 -13.19 -5.35
N HIS A 677 -9.49 -12.57 -6.21
CA HIS A 677 -8.27 -13.17 -6.76
C HIS A 677 -7.25 -13.48 -5.66
N HIS A 678 -6.87 -14.75 -5.53
CA HIS A 678 -5.91 -15.33 -4.57
C HIS A 678 -5.96 -14.73 -3.15
N TYR A 679 -7.18 -14.56 -2.61
CA TYR A 679 -7.41 -13.95 -1.31
C TYR A 679 -6.76 -14.73 -0.14
N ASP A 680 -6.66 -16.05 -0.28
CA ASP A 680 -5.98 -16.97 0.63
C ASP A 680 -4.48 -16.64 0.81
N LEU A 681 -3.80 -16.12 -0.22
CA LEU A 681 -2.39 -15.75 -0.12
C LEU A 681 -2.13 -14.47 0.67
N ARG A 682 -3.13 -13.59 0.82
CA ARG A 682 -2.97 -12.35 1.58
C ARG A 682 -2.65 -12.63 3.05
N GLY A 683 -2.08 -11.63 3.73
CA GLY A 683 -1.82 -11.70 5.17
C GLY A 683 -3.08 -11.84 6.00
N LYS A 684 -2.94 -12.39 7.19
CA LYS A 684 -4.00 -12.38 8.19
C LYS A 684 -4.44 -10.94 8.46
N HIS A 685 -5.74 -10.72 8.37
CA HIS A 685 -6.37 -9.43 8.64
C HIS A 685 -7.57 -9.62 9.59
N GLN A 686 -7.88 -8.62 10.40
CA GLN A 686 -8.99 -8.70 11.37
C GLN A 686 -10.34 -8.91 10.67
N LEU A 687 -10.53 -8.22 9.54
CA LEU A 687 -11.71 -8.33 8.67
C LEU A 687 -11.70 -9.58 7.76
N ASP A 688 -10.79 -10.53 7.99
CA ASP A 688 -10.80 -11.76 7.20
C ASP A 688 -12.10 -12.54 7.39
N THR A 689 -12.66 -13.00 6.28
CA THR A 689 -13.90 -13.76 6.31
C THR A 689 -13.68 -15.20 6.78
N ASN A 690 -14.78 -15.86 7.15
CA ASN A 690 -14.69 -17.24 7.65
C ASN A 690 -14.27 -18.24 6.57
N SER A 691 -14.52 -17.96 5.29
CA SER A 691 -14.15 -18.86 4.19
C SER A 691 -12.64 -18.87 3.96
N VAL A 692 -11.99 -17.71 3.91
CA VAL A 692 -10.53 -17.62 3.73
C VAL A 692 -9.79 -18.18 4.94
N LYS A 693 -10.28 -17.94 6.16
CA LYS A 693 -9.75 -18.53 7.39
C LYS A 693 -9.76 -20.07 7.34
N LYS A 694 -10.82 -20.66 6.78
CA LYS A 694 -10.92 -22.12 6.58
C LYS A 694 -9.98 -22.61 5.48
N ALA A 695 -9.87 -21.89 4.36
CA ALA A 695 -8.96 -22.22 3.26
C ALA A 695 -7.50 -22.26 3.73
N ARG A 696 -7.02 -21.20 4.38
CA ARG A 696 -5.66 -21.12 4.95
C ARG A 696 -5.37 -22.23 5.96
N LYS A 697 -6.37 -22.61 6.77
CA LYS A 697 -6.25 -23.74 7.71
C LYS A 697 -6.06 -25.07 6.98
N LEU A 698 -6.75 -25.29 5.85
CA LEU A 698 -6.60 -26.48 5.02
C LEU A 698 -5.27 -26.50 4.27
N GLU A 699 -4.87 -25.39 3.66
CA GLU A 699 -3.55 -25.24 3.01
C GLU A 699 -2.42 -25.58 3.97
N LYS A 700 -2.43 -24.97 5.16
CA LYS A 700 -1.51 -25.26 6.25
C LYS A 700 -1.49 -26.74 6.64
N LEU A 701 -2.67 -27.39 6.71
CA LEU A 701 -2.77 -28.81 7.03
C LEU A 701 -2.08 -29.68 5.96
N TYR A 702 -2.27 -29.37 4.68
CA TYR A 702 -1.63 -30.12 3.59
C TYR A 702 -0.12 -29.87 3.55
N ILE A 703 0.32 -28.64 3.74
CA ILE A 703 1.75 -28.31 3.88
C ILE A 703 2.38 -29.16 4.98
N LYS A 704 1.75 -29.22 6.16
CA LYS A 704 2.23 -30.04 7.28
C LYS A 704 2.34 -31.51 6.90
N ARG A 705 1.32 -32.08 6.24
CA ARG A 705 1.33 -33.48 5.80
C ARG A 705 2.44 -33.77 4.80
N TRP A 706 2.68 -32.89 3.84
CA TRP A 706 3.74 -33.06 2.84
C TRP A 706 5.12 -33.01 3.49
N LEU A 707 5.35 -32.07 4.41
CA LEU A 707 6.61 -31.97 5.15
C LEU A 707 6.85 -33.16 6.09
N GLU A 708 5.81 -33.71 6.71
CA GLU A 708 5.92 -34.93 7.51
C GLU A 708 6.26 -36.15 6.65
N HIS A 709 5.61 -36.30 5.49
CA HIS A 709 5.89 -37.37 4.55
C HIS A 709 7.31 -37.27 3.93
N ALA A 710 7.80 -36.05 3.69
CA ALA A 710 9.17 -35.85 3.20
C ALA A 710 10.23 -36.27 4.21
N LYS A 711 9.97 -36.10 5.52
CA LYS A 711 10.88 -36.53 6.59
C LYS A 711 10.95 -38.04 6.78
N SER A 712 9.95 -38.79 6.30
CA SER A 712 9.94 -40.25 6.42
C SER A 712 10.55 -40.98 5.22
N LYS A 713 11.06 -40.23 4.23
CA LYS A 713 11.87 -40.75 3.12
C LYS A 713 13.34 -40.50 3.42
#